data_AF-A0A924TEK5-F1
#
_entry.id   AF-A0A924TEK5-F1
#
_cell.length_a   1.000
_cell.length_b   1.000
_cell.length_c   1.000
_cell.angle_alpha   90.00
_cell.angle_beta   90.00
_cell.angle_gamma   90.00
#
_symmetry.space_group_name_H-M   'P 1'
#
loop_
_entity.id
_entity.type
_entity.pdbx_description
1 polymer ?
#
loop_
_entity_poly.entity_id
_entity_poly.type
_entity_poly.pdbx_seq_one_letter_code
_entity_poly.pdbx_strand_id
1 'polypeptide(L)'
;MSGHTFLPSTAIDLPLLPLRDVVVFPHMVIPLFVGRPKSIKALEAAMESERRIMLLAQKAASKDEPAVEDMFEVGCVATILQLLKLPDGTVKVLVEGQQRARVNKIEDSDQHFMANVTPVDATAIVVEKTSEIEALRRAVMQQFDHYVKLNKKIPPEILTSISSIDDAGRLADTIAAHLPLKLDAKQLILDLSPVKERLENLFEQLEREVDILNVDKKIRGRVKRQMEKNQRDFYLNEQVKAIQKELGDGEEGTDVEEIEKKIKTAKMPKEALKKAEGELKKLKLMSPMSAEATVVRNYIEVLIALPWSKKTKIKHDLVNAEAVLNEDHFGLEKVKDRIVEYLAVQQRVDKLKAPILCLVGPPGVGKTSLGQSIAKATGRKYVRMALGGMRDEAEIRGHRRTYIGALPGKVLQSLTKAGTRNPLFLLDEIDKLGTDFRGDPSSALLEVLDPEQNHTFGDHYVEVDFDLSDVMFVATSNSMNIPPALLDRMEVIRLSGYTEDEKTSIAMRYLLPKQVKNNGVKAEELEVQEQAVRDIVRYYTREAGVRALERELSKICRKVVKGIQLKKMQAQVLVTPDNLNEFLGVRKFDYGRAEQKNQVGQVVGLAWTEVGGDLLTIEAAVMPGKGVITRTGLLGDVMKESVEAARTVVRSRSRMLGIKDDLFEKRDIHIHVPDGATPKDGPSAGAAMTTAFVSALTGIPVRGDVAMTGEITLRGEVTGIGGLKEKLLAALRGGIKTVLIPEENAKDLQEIPENVKNGLEIIPVKWIDQVLKIALERQPVPLTDEELLVAAVPAVAAVAEVTGPVKH
;
A
#
# COMPACT_ATOMS: atom_id res chain seq x y z
N MET A 1 -15.53 -46.50 30.56
CA MET A 1 -15.45 -45.46 31.61
C MET A 1 -13.97 -45.23 31.90
N SER A 2 -13.37 -44.18 31.34
CA SER A 2 -12.05 -43.72 31.79
C SER A 2 -12.25 -42.90 33.06
N GLY A 3 -11.62 -43.34 34.16
CA GLY A 3 -11.72 -42.71 35.47
C GLY A 3 -10.87 -41.45 35.55
N HIS A 4 -11.31 -40.36 34.90
CA HIS A 4 -10.72 -39.05 35.08
C HIS A 4 -11.53 -38.26 36.10
N THR A 5 -10.90 -37.95 37.23
CA THR A 5 -11.45 -37.05 38.25
C THR A 5 -11.54 -35.65 37.65
N PHE A 6 -12.76 -35.10 37.52
CA PHE A 6 -12.95 -33.71 37.13
C PHE A 6 -12.19 -32.80 38.10
N LEU A 7 -11.57 -31.75 37.56
CA LEU A 7 -10.88 -30.79 38.39
C LEU A 7 -11.90 -29.90 39.11
N PRO A 8 -11.68 -29.57 40.39
CA PRO A 8 -12.53 -28.62 41.11
C PRO A 8 -12.46 -27.25 40.42
N SER A 9 -13.53 -26.47 40.55
CA SER A 9 -13.67 -25.10 40.02
C SER A 9 -12.81 -24.06 40.75
N THR A 10 -11.60 -24.45 41.16
CA THR A 10 -10.59 -23.61 41.81
C THR A 10 -9.48 -23.30 40.83
N ALA A 11 -8.85 -22.13 40.97
CA ALA A 11 -7.73 -21.74 40.13
C ALA A 11 -6.52 -22.69 40.31
N ILE A 12 -5.96 -23.18 39.21
CA ILE A 12 -4.78 -24.04 39.15
C ILE A 12 -3.81 -23.51 38.11
N ASP A 13 -2.51 -23.72 38.30
CA ASP A 13 -1.48 -23.34 37.34
C ASP A 13 -1.11 -24.54 36.47
N LEU A 14 -1.19 -24.38 35.15
CA LEU A 14 -0.86 -25.42 34.17
C LEU A 14 0.05 -24.88 33.07
N PRO A 15 1.02 -25.69 32.57
CA PRO A 15 1.77 -25.34 31.37
C PRO A 15 0.81 -25.12 30.20
N LEU A 16 1.10 -24.10 29.39
CA LEU A 16 0.24 -23.67 28.31
C LEU A 16 0.85 -24.00 26.94
N LEU A 17 0.05 -24.62 26.07
CA LEU A 17 0.40 -24.89 24.68
C LEU A 17 -0.53 -24.11 23.73
N PRO A 18 0.00 -23.07 23.05
CA PRO A 18 -0.73 -22.38 21.99
C PRO A 18 -0.89 -23.28 20.74
N LEU A 19 -2.11 -23.46 20.30
CA LEU A 19 -2.48 -24.25 19.12
C LEU A 19 -2.71 -23.35 17.91
N ARG A 20 -2.24 -23.81 16.75
CA ARG A 20 -2.43 -23.14 15.46
C ARG A 20 -3.56 -23.84 14.71
N ASP A 21 -4.54 -23.07 14.25
CA ASP A 21 -5.67 -23.53 13.41
C ASP A 21 -6.51 -24.69 13.98
N VAL A 22 -6.37 -25.03 15.28
CA VAL A 22 -7.05 -26.15 15.93
C VAL A 22 -7.60 -25.72 17.29
N VAL A 23 -8.86 -26.08 17.54
CA VAL A 23 -9.54 -25.97 18.83
C VAL A 23 -9.80 -27.39 19.34
N VAL A 24 -9.40 -27.68 20.58
CA VAL A 24 -9.58 -29.00 21.20
C VAL A 24 -10.79 -28.96 22.12
N PHE A 25 -11.71 -29.90 21.93
CA PHE A 25 -12.91 -30.06 22.75
C PHE A 25 -12.71 -31.14 23.84
N PRO A 26 -13.50 -31.11 24.92
CA PRO A 26 -13.56 -32.23 25.86
C PRO A 26 -13.85 -33.57 25.15
N HIS A 27 -13.19 -34.63 25.60
CA HIS A 27 -13.20 -35.99 25.04
C HIS A 27 -12.62 -36.15 23.62
N MET A 28 -12.08 -35.08 23.04
CA MET A 28 -11.42 -35.13 21.74
C MET A 28 -9.99 -35.65 21.89
N VAL A 29 -9.64 -36.68 21.13
CA VAL A 29 -8.27 -37.20 21.02
C VAL A 29 -7.69 -36.77 19.68
N ILE A 30 -6.60 -36.01 19.70
CA ILE A 30 -5.96 -35.49 18.48
C ILE A 30 -4.43 -35.53 18.57
N PRO A 31 -3.73 -35.99 17.52
CA PRO A 31 -2.28 -35.83 17.44
C PRO A 31 -1.92 -34.39 17.07
N LEU A 32 -1.03 -33.78 17.85
CA LEU A 32 -0.47 -32.45 17.61
C LEU A 32 1.03 -32.56 17.27
N PHE A 33 1.48 -31.73 16.34
CA PHE A 33 2.88 -31.60 15.96
C PHE A 33 3.42 -30.28 16.51
N VAL A 34 4.43 -30.35 17.36
CA VAL A 34 4.98 -29.21 18.08
C VAL A 34 6.45 -29.03 17.71
N GLY A 35 6.77 -27.90 17.08
CA GLY A 35 8.14 -27.56 16.66
C GLY A 35 8.76 -26.37 17.39
N ARG A 36 7.97 -25.56 18.10
CA ARG A 36 8.46 -24.33 18.75
C ARG A 36 9.22 -24.66 20.04
N PRO A 37 10.43 -24.11 20.29
CA PRO A 37 11.22 -24.42 21.48
C PRO A 37 10.48 -24.17 22.82
N LYS A 38 9.77 -23.03 22.95
CA LYS A 38 8.95 -22.73 24.14
C LYS A 38 7.83 -23.76 24.37
N SER A 39 7.20 -24.23 23.29
CA SER A 39 6.12 -25.22 23.34
C SER A 39 6.61 -26.64 23.65
N ILE A 40 7.80 -27.02 23.17
CA ILE A 40 8.44 -28.29 23.52
C ILE A 40 8.78 -28.31 25.02
N LYS A 41 9.33 -27.20 25.55
CA LYS A 41 9.59 -27.05 26.99
C LYS A 41 8.31 -27.12 27.83
N ALA A 42 7.21 -26.52 27.37
CA ALA A 42 5.91 -26.63 28.05
C ALA A 42 5.41 -28.08 28.13
N LEU A 43 5.60 -28.87 27.06
CA LEU A 43 5.26 -30.29 27.04
C LEU A 43 6.14 -31.12 27.98
N GLU A 44 7.44 -30.83 28.05
CA GLU A 44 8.36 -31.50 28.97
C GLU A 44 8.00 -31.19 30.44
N ALA A 45 7.71 -29.93 30.78
CA ALA A 45 7.24 -29.52 32.10
C ALA A 45 5.88 -30.17 32.48
N ALA A 46 4.96 -30.30 31.52
CA ALA A 46 3.69 -31.01 31.73
C ALA A 46 3.90 -32.52 31.97
N MET A 47 4.89 -33.13 31.30
CA MET A 47 5.22 -34.55 31.47
C MET A 47 5.91 -34.86 32.80
N GLU A 48 6.67 -33.91 33.36
CA GLU A 48 7.30 -34.01 34.69
C GLU A 48 6.31 -33.84 35.85
N SER A 49 5.16 -33.19 35.58
CA SER A 49 4.07 -32.98 36.53
C SER A 49 2.94 -34.00 36.32
N GLU A 50 1.67 -33.60 36.42
CA GLU A 50 0.51 -34.49 36.36
C GLU A 50 0.08 -34.89 34.92
N ARG A 51 0.96 -34.71 33.92
CA ARG A 51 0.66 -34.93 32.48
C ARG A 51 -0.51 -34.10 31.96
N ARG A 52 -0.85 -33.02 32.66
CA ARG A 52 -1.92 -32.08 32.33
C ARG A 52 -1.33 -30.86 31.63
N ILE A 53 -2.01 -30.40 30.60
CA ILE A 53 -1.60 -29.23 29.83
C ILE A 53 -2.83 -28.41 29.46
N MET A 54 -2.68 -27.09 29.48
CA MET A 54 -3.70 -26.18 29.00
C MET A 54 -3.53 -25.96 27.49
N LEU A 55 -4.59 -26.15 26.72
CA LEU A 55 -4.60 -25.93 25.28
C LEU A 55 -5.44 -24.70 24.95
N LEU A 56 -4.83 -23.70 24.31
CA LEU A 56 -5.50 -22.50 23.82
C LEU A 56 -5.29 -22.32 22.32
N ALA A 57 -6.34 -21.93 21.61
CA ALA A 57 -6.21 -21.50 20.23
C ALA A 57 -5.61 -20.09 20.15
N GLN A 58 -4.91 -19.81 19.05
CA GLN A 58 -4.41 -18.47 18.70
C GLN A 58 -5.46 -17.73 17.84
N LYS A 59 -5.65 -16.43 18.06
CA LYS A 59 -6.51 -15.55 17.26
C LYS A 59 -6.00 -15.38 15.84
N ALA A 60 -4.67 -15.33 15.67
CA ALA A 60 -4.02 -15.17 14.37
C ALA A 60 -3.05 -16.34 14.10
N ALA A 61 -3.45 -17.27 13.24
CA ALA A 61 -2.65 -18.44 12.91
C ALA A 61 -1.34 -18.13 12.13
N SER A 62 -1.20 -16.91 11.60
CA SER A 62 -0.01 -16.47 10.85
C SER A 62 1.14 -16.00 11.74
N LYS A 63 0.93 -15.81 13.04
CA LYS A 63 1.98 -15.39 13.98
C LYS A 63 2.74 -16.61 14.50
N ASP A 64 4.05 -16.63 14.29
CA ASP A 64 4.91 -17.73 14.74
C ASP A 64 5.29 -17.64 16.23
N GLU A 65 5.30 -16.44 16.81
CA GLU A 65 5.46 -16.22 18.25
C GLU A 65 4.26 -15.44 18.78
N PRO A 66 3.24 -16.12 19.37
CA PRO A 66 2.05 -15.45 19.87
C PRO A 66 2.36 -14.71 21.17
N ALA A 67 1.92 -13.45 21.27
CA ALA A 67 1.90 -12.72 22.53
C ALA A 67 0.70 -13.15 23.39
N VAL A 68 0.68 -12.76 24.66
CA VAL A 68 -0.42 -13.06 25.60
C VAL A 68 -1.79 -12.60 25.05
N GLU A 69 -1.84 -11.45 24.38
CA GLU A 69 -3.07 -10.87 23.81
C GLU A 69 -3.61 -11.63 22.59
N ASP A 70 -2.75 -12.41 21.93
CA ASP A 70 -3.07 -13.18 20.71
C ASP A 70 -3.75 -14.53 21.01
N MET A 71 -3.96 -14.86 22.29
CA MET A 71 -4.60 -16.12 22.72
C MET A 71 -6.06 -15.89 23.11
N PHE A 72 -6.89 -16.92 22.94
CA PHE A 72 -8.28 -16.90 23.42
C PHE A 72 -8.34 -17.09 24.95
N GLU A 73 -9.42 -16.63 25.58
CA GLU A 73 -9.61 -16.65 27.04
C GLU A 73 -10.10 -18.01 27.56
N VAL A 74 -10.74 -18.82 26.71
CA VAL A 74 -11.28 -20.14 27.05
C VAL A 74 -10.59 -21.20 26.21
N GLY A 75 -10.21 -22.30 26.86
CA GLY A 75 -9.62 -23.46 26.20
C GLY A 75 -10.01 -24.77 26.87
N CYS A 76 -9.20 -25.79 26.61
CA CYS A 76 -9.41 -27.12 27.17
C CYS A 76 -8.17 -27.58 27.92
N VAL A 77 -8.37 -28.03 29.16
CA VAL A 77 -7.38 -28.81 29.90
C VAL A 77 -7.35 -30.19 29.29
N ALA A 78 -6.18 -30.61 28.83
CA ALA A 78 -5.96 -31.90 28.19
C ALA A 78 -4.94 -32.73 28.98
N THR A 79 -5.01 -34.05 28.83
CA THR A 79 -3.98 -34.97 29.31
C THR A 79 -3.14 -35.47 28.15
N ILE A 80 -1.83 -35.52 28.36
CA ILE A 80 -0.88 -36.07 27.40
C ILE A 80 -0.91 -37.59 27.49
N LEU A 81 -1.39 -38.25 26.43
CA LEU A 81 -1.44 -39.70 26.33
C LEU A 81 -0.10 -40.29 25.90
N GLN A 82 0.54 -39.66 24.90
CA GLN A 82 1.78 -40.16 24.31
C GLN A 82 2.62 -39.02 23.75
N LEU A 83 3.95 -39.10 23.91
CA LEU A 83 4.92 -38.15 23.36
C LEU A 83 5.99 -38.91 22.57
N LEU A 84 6.20 -38.52 21.31
CA LEU A 84 7.19 -39.09 20.39
C LEU A 84 8.05 -37.96 19.80
N LYS A 85 9.36 -38.00 20.03
CA LYS A 85 10.31 -37.08 19.40
C LYS A 85 10.69 -37.62 18.02
N LEU A 86 10.53 -36.80 16.99
CA LEU A 86 10.86 -37.15 15.60
C LEU A 86 12.31 -36.77 15.27
N PRO A 87 12.95 -37.41 14.27
CA PRO A 87 14.36 -37.14 13.91
C PRO A 87 14.62 -35.72 13.39
N ASP A 88 13.57 -35.02 12.96
CA ASP A 88 13.60 -33.63 12.45
C ASP A 88 13.62 -32.57 13.56
N GLY A 89 13.61 -32.99 14.83
CA GLY A 89 13.58 -32.11 16.00
C GLY A 89 12.18 -31.68 16.44
N THR A 90 11.12 -32.09 15.72
CA THR A 90 9.73 -31.85 16.15
C THR A 90 9.22 -32.93 17.11
N VAL A 91 8.25 -32.57 17.94
CA VAL A 91 7.61 -33.51 18.89
C VAL A 91 6.17 -33.76 18.46
N LYS A 92 5.84 -35.02 18.23
CA LYS A 92 4.47 -35.48 18.01
C LYS A 92 3.86 -35.90 19.35
N VAL A 93 2.81 -35.23 19.77
CA VAL A 93 2.10 -35.51 21.02
C VAL A 93 0.66 -35.92 20.75
N LEU A 94 0.16 -36.95 21.43
CA LEU A 94 -1.24 -37.34 21.43
C LEU A 94 -1.89 -36.81 22.71
N VAL A 95 -2.90 -35.94 22.57
CA VAL A 95 -3.59 -35.31 23.70
C VAL A 95 -5.07 -35.69 23.71
N GLU A 96 -5.63 -35.85 24.91
CA GLU A 96 -7.07 -36.02 25.14
C GLU A 96 -7.60 -34.82 25.94
N GLY A 97 -8.55 -34.09 25.36
CA GLY A 97 -9.24 -33.01 26.08
C GLY A 97 -10.08 -33.56 27.22
N GLN A 98 -9.97 -32.98 28.42
CA GLN A 98 -10.74 -33.41 29.60
C GLN A 98 -11.87 -32.46 29.91
N GLN A 99 -11.56 -31.18 30.11
CA GLN A 99 -12.49 -30.20 30.66
C GLN A 99 -12.23 -28.82 30.06
N ARG A 100 -13.29 -28.02 29.91
CA ARG A 100 -13.15 -26.59 29.57
C ARG A 100 -12.52 -25.86 30.75
N ALA A 101 -11.66 -24.89 30.48
CA ALA A 101 -11.15 -23.99 31.49
C ALA A 101 -11.04 -22.57 30.96
N ARG A 102 -11.36 -21.61 31.82
CA ARG A 102 -11.13 -20.19 31.57
C ARG A 102 -9.77 -19.81 32.11
N VAL A 103 -9.04 -19.00 31.35
CA VAL A 103 -7.72 -18.49 31.72
C VAL A 103 -7.91 -17.17 32.47
N ASN A 104 -7.36 -17.08 33.68
CA ASN A 104 -7.38 -15.84 34.47
C ASN A 104 -6.16 -14.97 34.17
N LYS A 105 -4.99 -15.60 34.01
CA LYS A 105 -3.72 -14.93 33.76
C LYS A 105 -2.77 -15.86 33.02
N ILE A 106 -2.00 -15.31 32.08
CA ILE A 106 -0.91 -16.01 31.41
C ILE A 106 0.40 -15.36 31.83
N GLU A 107 1.33 -16.15 32.32
CA GLU A 107 2.68 -15.74 32.66
C GLU A 107 3.64 -16.25 31.58
N ASP A 108 4.29 -15.32 30.89
CA ASP A 108 5.37 -15.64 29.95
C ASP A 108 6.68 -15.68 30.74
N SER A 109 7.14 -16.89 31.04
CA SER A 109 8.51 -17.09 31.51
C SER A 109 9.42 -17.28 30.30
N ASP A 110 10.71 -16.89 30.41
CA ASP A 110 11.69 -17.07 29.32
C ASP A 110 11.80 -18.53 28.81
N GLN A 111 11.28 -19.50 29.57
CA GLN A 111 11.33 -20.92 29.22
C GLN A 111 10.05 -21.44 28.54
N HIS A 112 8.87 -21.13 29.07
CA HIS A 112 7.56 -21.57 28.54
C HIS A 112 6.41 -20.75 29.13
N PHE A 113 5.22 -20.83 28.52
CA PHE A 113 4.02 -20.19 29.04
C PHE A 113 3.40 -21.00 30.18
N MET A 114 3.04 -20.31 31.26
CA MET A 114 2.25 -20.86 32.36
C MET A 114 0.90 -20.13 32.41
N ALA A 115 -0.19 -20.86 32.57
CA ALA A 115 -1.52 -20.27 32.66
C ALA A 115 -2.17 -20.59 34.01
N ASN A 116 -2.65 -19.56 34.70
CA ASN A 116 -3.57 -19.72 35.81
C ASN A 116 -4.97 -19.90 35.24
N VAL A 117 -5.55 -21.08 35.45
CA VAL A 117 -6.83 -21.48 34.84
C VAL A 117 -7.84 -21.92 35.88
N THR A 118 -9.10 -21.60 35.64
CA THR A 118 -10.25 -22.11 36.41
C THR A 118 -11.04 -23.07 35.54
N PRO A 119 -10.99 -24.38 35.84
CA PRO A 119 -11.83 -25.38 35.18
C PRO A 119 -13.31 -25.05 35.36
N VAL A 120 -14.09 -25.20 34.29
CA VAL A 120 -15.54 -24.97 34.31
C VAL A 120 -16.21 -26.21 34.89
N ASP A 121 -16.94 -26.05 35.99
CA ASP A 121 -17.63 -27.15 36.67
C ASP A 121 -18.57 -27.91 35.71
N ALA A 122 -18.34 -29.22 35.56
CA ALA A 122 -19.27 -30.09 34.85
C ALA A 122 -20.51 -30.45 35.70
N THR A 123 -20.39 -30.35 37.03
CA THR A 123 -21.41 -30.74 38.01
C THR A 123 -22.30 -29.61 38.51
N ALA A 124 -21.97 -28.34 38.27
CA ALA A 124 -22.88 -27.21 38.51
C ALA A 124 -24.00 -27.10 37.44
N ILE A 125 -23.99 -27.98 36.43
CA ILE A 125 -25.03 -28.13 35.39
C ILE A 125 -25.93 -29.35 35.70
N VAL A 126 -26.06 -29.71 36.98
CA VAL A 126 -27.17 -30.58 37.41
C VAL A 126 -28.38 -29.68 37.62
N VAL A 127 -29.49 -30.10 37.01
CA VAL A 127 -30.81 -29.44 36.95
C VAL A 127 -30.98 -28.46 35.80
N GLU A 128 -31.14 -29.01 34.60
CA GLU A 128 -32.38 -28.84 33.84
C GLU A 128 -32.42 -29.89 32.72
N LYS A 129 -32.93 -31.10 33.03
CA LYS A 129 -33.54 -31.94 31.98
C LYS A 129 -34.87 -31.29 31.58
N THR A 130 -34.79 -30.09 31.04
CA THR A 130 -35.94 -29.39 30.48
C THR A 130 -36.28 -30.13 29.20
N SER A 131 -37.57 -30.40 28.96
CA SER A 131 -38.05 -31.04 27.73
C SER A 131 -37.49 -30.38 26.46
N GLU A 132 -37.20 -29.08 26.54
CA GLU A 132 -36.53 -28.29 25.51
C GLU A 132 -35.11 -28.76 25.17
N ILE A 133 -34.25 -29.06 26.15
CA ILE A 133 -32.86 -29.50 25.91
C ILE A 133 -32.84 -30.89 25.28
N GLU A 134 -33.77 -31.77 25.70
CA GLU A 134 -33.89 -33.09 25.07
C GLU A 134 -34.43 -32.99 23.63
N ALA A 135 -35.37 -32.08 23.37
CA ALA A 135 -35.85 -31.79 22.02
C ALA A 135 -34.72 -31.25 21.12
N LEU A 136 -33.93 -30.29 21.61
CA LEU A 136 -32.76 -29.75 20.91
C LEU A 136 -31.70 -30.82 20.66
N ARG A 137 -31.42 -31.70 21.63
CA ARG A 137 -30.51 -32.85 21.47
C ARG A 137 -30.95 -33.74 20.31
N ARG A 138 -32.24 -34.08 20.24
CA ARG A 138 -32.80 -34.89 19.14
C ARG A 138 -32.72 -34.17 17.80
N ALA A 139 -33.02 -32.87 17.77
CA ALA A 139 -32.94 -32.05 16.56
C ALA A 139 -31.51 -31.96 16.02
N VAL A 140 -30.52 -31.68 16.87
CA VAL A 140 -29.09 -31.66 16.51
C VAL A 140 -28.64 -33.02 15.99
N MET A 141 -29.02 -34.11 16.65
CA MET A 141 -28.68 -35.46 16.19
C MET A 141 -29.28 -35.80 14.82
N GLN A 142 -30.55 -35.43 14.60
CA GLN A 142 -31.22 -35.63 13.31
C GLN A 142 -30.55 -34.82 12.20
N GLN A 143 -30.17 -33.57 12.49
CA GLN A 143 -29.49 -32.71 11.53
C GLN A 143 -28.08 -33.23 11.23
N PHE A 144 -27.37 -33.74 12.23
CA PHE A 144 -26.06 -34.37 12.05
C PHE A 144 -26.13 -35.65 11.23
N ASP A 145 -27.14 -36.51 11.43
CA ASP A 145 -27.39 -37.69 10.57
C ASP A 145 -27.63 -37.28 9.10
N HIS A 146 -28.41 -36.22 8.87
CA HIS A 146 -28.61 -35.68 7.53
C HIS A 146 -27.30 -35.15 6.92
N TYR A 147 -26.50 -34.44 7.70
CA TYR A 147 -25.19 -33.94 7.30
C TYR A 147 -24.22 -35.08 6.88
N VAL A 148 -24.10 -36.15 7.69
CA VAL A 148 -23.22 -37.29 7.37
C VAL A 148 -23.68 -38.03 6.11
N LYS A 149 -25.00 -38.17 5.89
CA LYS A 149 -25.53 -38.76 4.64
C LYS A 149 -25.18 -37.95 3.39
N LEU A 150 -25.08 -36.62 3.51
CA LEU A 150 -24.67 -35.73 2.43
C LEU A 150 -23.14 -35.70 2.27
N ASN A 151 -22.39 -35.77 3.37
CA ASN A 151 -20.93 -35.67 3.39
C ASN A 151 -20.24 -37.02 3.64
N LYS A 152 -19.86 -37.68 2.54
CA LYS A 152 -19.16 -38.99 2.57
C LYS A 152 -17.77 -38.99 3.21
N LYS A 153 -17.24 -37.84 3.65
CA LYS A 153 -15.93 -37.76 4.31
C LYS A 153 -15.96 -38.26 5.76
N ILE A 154 -17.12 -38.28 6.40
CA ILE A 154 -17.27 -38.78 7.77
C ILE A 154 -17.68 -40.27 7.70
N PRO A 155 -16.89 -41.19 8.27
CA PRO A 155 -17.27 -42.59 8.35
C PRO A 155 -18.60 -42.77 9.12
N PRO A 156 -19.52 -43.63 8.65
CA PRO A 156 -20.81 -43.85 9.31
C PRO A 156 -20.67 -44.47 10.71
N GLU A 157 -19.53 -45.08 11.04
CA GLU A 157 -19.19 -45.59 12.38
C GLU A 157 -19.23 -44.49 13.46
N ILE A 158 -18.93 -43.23 13.08
CA ILE A 158 -18.97 -42.10 14.01
C ILE A 158 -20.42 -41.80 14.44
N LEU A 159 -21.40 -41.97 13.55
CA LEU A 159 -22.82 -41.80 13.91
C LEU A 159 -23.25 -42.78 14.99
N THR A 160 -22.83 -44.04 14.90
CA THR A 160 -23.16 -45.04 15.91
C THR A 160 -22.57 -44.69 17.27
N SER A 161 -21.34 -44.16 17.32
CA SER A 161 -20.71 -43.72 18.58
C SER A 161 -21.42 -42.53 19.22
N ILE A 162 -21.80 -41.52 18.42
CA ILE A 162 -22.48 -40.31 18.92
C ILE A 162 -23.91 -40.62 19.34
N SER A 163 -24.60 -41.53 18.64
CA SER A 163 -25.98 -41.93 18.99
C SER A 163 -26.10 -42.58 20.38
N SER A 164 -25.01 -43.13 20.90
CA SER A 164 -24.95 -43.75 22.23
C SER A 164 -24.71 -42.76 23.38
N ILE A 165 -24.49 -41.47 23.07
CA ILE A 165 -24.22 -40.44 24.06
C ILE A 165 -25.54 -39.84 24.56
N ASP A 166 -25.90 -40.13 25.81
CA ASP A 166 -27.13 -39.60 26.41
C ASP A 166 -27.00 -38.14 26.90
N ASP A 167 -25.80 -37.74 27.27
CA ASP A 167 -25.51 -36.41 27.80
C ASP A 167 -25.47 -35.36 26.69
N ALA A 168 -26.27 -34.30 26.84
CA ALA A 168 -26.45 -33.25 25.85
C ALA A 168 -25.18 -32.40 25.65
N GLY A 169 -24.43 -32.11 26.72
CA GLY A 169 -23.20 -31.33 26.64
C GLY A 169 -22.09 -32.10 25.93
N ARG A 170 -21.91 -33.37 26.30
CA ARG A 170 -20.94 -34.28 25.67
C ARG A 170 -21.27 -34.54 24.21
N LEU A 171 -22.55 -34.67 23.87
CA LEU A 171 -23.00 -34.84 22.49
C LEU A 171 -22.63 -33.61 21.65
N ALA A 172 -22.89 -32.39 22.15
CA ALA A 172 -22.54 -31.16 21.46
C ALA A 172 -21.03 -31.05 21.21
N ASP A 173 -20.20 -31.35 22.23
CA ASP A 173 -18.73 -31.27 22.14
C ASP A 173 -18.16 -32.30 21.15
N THR A 174 -18.71 -33.51 21.15
CA THR A 174 -18.29 -34.59 20.25
C THR A 174 -18.65 -34.28 18.80
N ILE A 175 -19.86 -33.75 18.55
CA ILE A 175 -20.28 -33.35 17.20
C ILE A 175 -19.42 -32.17 16.72
N ALA A 176 -19.19 -31.15 17.54
CA ALA A 176 -18.37 -30.00 17.19
C ALA A 176 -16.93 -30.38 16.81
N ALA A 177 -16.35 -31.39 17.47
CA ALA A 177 -15.03 -31.91 17.14
C ALA A 177 -14.93 -32.51 15.71
N HIS A 178 -15.99 -33.16 15.24
CA HIS A 178 -16.04 -33.80 13.92
C HIS A 178 -16.49 -32.87 12.78
N LEU A 179 -17.00 -31.67 13.08
CA LEU A 179 -17.42 -30.72 12.07
C LEU A 179 -16.23 -29.90 11.52
N PRO A 180 -16.13 -29.71 10.20
CA PRO A 180 -15.08 -28.93 9.55
C PRO A 180 -15.40 -27.42 9.57
N LEU A 181 -15.65 -26.86 10.76
CA LEU A 181 -15.92 -25.43 10.93
C LEU A 181 -14.64 -24.59 10.98
N LYS A 182 -14.75 -23.30 10.64
CA LYS A 182 -13.68 -22.30 10.83
C LYS A 182 -13.32 -22.16 12.32
N LEU A 183 -12.09 -21.75 12.61
CA LEU A 183 -11.56 -21.63 13.97
C LEU A 183 -12.45 -20.75 14.86
N ASP A 184 -12.85 -19.56 14.38
CA ASP A 184 -13.70 -18.63 15.15
C ASP A 184 -15.04 -19.26 15.56
N ALA A 185 -15.65 -20.05 14.66
CA ALA A 185 -16.92 -20.73 14.94
C ALA A 185 -16.73 -21.89 15.94
N LYS A 186 -15.62 -22.63 15.86
CA LYS A 186 -15.28 -23.67 16.85
C LYS A 186 -15.01 -23.07 18.22
N GLN A 187 -14.28 -21.96 18.27
CA GLN A 187 -13.99 -21.26 19.51
C GLN A 187 -15.26 -20.74 20.17
N LEU A 188 -16.19 -20.18 19.39
CA LEU A 188 -17.49 -19.74 19.90
C LEU A 188 -18.28 -20.88 20.57
N ILE A 189 -18.29 -22.09 19.99
CA ILE A 189 -18.93 -23.26 20.61
C ILE A 189 -18.22 -23.69 21.90
N LEU A 190 -16.89 -23.52 21.97
CA LEU A 190 -16.11 -23.82 23.17
C LEU A 190 -16.38 -22.79 24.29
N ASP A 191 -16.53 -21.52 23.94
CA ASP A 191 -16.77 -20.39 24.85
C ASP A 191 -18.15 -20.47 25.54
N LEU A 192 -19.15 -21.07 24.87
CA LEU A 192 -20.51 -21.22 25.39
C LEU A 192 -20.59 -22.26 26.51
N SER A 193 -20.58 -21.78 27.77
CA SER A 193 -20.77 -22.61 28.96
C SER A 193 -22.18 -23.25 29.05
N PRO A 194 -23.31 -22.53 28.80
CA PRO A 194 -24.64 -23.13 28.88
C PRO A 194 -24.91 -24.16 27.79
N VAL A 195 -25.44 -25.34 28.16
CA VAL A 195 -25.69 -26.46 27.22
C VAL A 195 -26.76 -26.11 26.18
N LYS A 196 -27.81 -25.37 26.56
CA LYS A 196 -28.90 -24.98 25.65
C LYS A 196 -28.39 -24.08 24.52
N GLU A 197 -27.73 -22.97 24.86
CA GLU A 197 -27.15 -22.04 23.89
C GLU A 197 -26.14 -22.73 22.97
N ARG A 198 -25.35 -23.68 23.51
CA ARG A 198 -24.41 -24.47 22.71
C ARG A 198 -25.11 -25.36 21.69
N LEU A 199 -26.20 -26.03 22.07
CA LEU A 199 -26.99 -26.86 21.16
C LEU A 199 -27.68 -26.03 20.08
N GLU A 200 -28.22 -24.86 20.43
CA GLU A 200 -28.84 -23.93 19.48
C GLU A 200 -27.81 -23.43 18.45
N ASN A 201 -26.64 -22.98 18.93
CA ASN A 201 -25.57 -22.53 18.03
C ASN A 201 -25.07 -23.67 17.13
N LEU A 202 -24.87 -24.87 17.68
CA LEU A 202 -24.44 -26.03 16.92
C LEU A 202 -25.48 -26.43 15.86
N PHE A 203 -26.77 -26.35 16.18
CA PHE A 203 -27.85 -26.61 15.23
C PHE A 203 -27.82 -25.64 14.05
N GLU A 204 -27.67 -24.33 14.32
CA GLU A 204 -27.58 -23.30 13.28
C GLU A 204 -26.36 -23.52 12.36
N GLN A 205 -25.20 -23.86 12.93
CA GLN A 205 -23.99 -24.17 12.15
C GLN A 205 -24.20 -25.40 11.26
N LEU A 206 -24.83 -26.46 11.80
CA LEU A 206 -25.16 -27.66 11.04
C LEU A 206 -26.15 -27.39 9.90
N GLU A 207 -27.15 -26.55 10.12
CA GLU A 207 -28.12 -26.14 9.10
C GLU A 207 -27.44 -25.43 7.93
N ARG A 208 -26.59 -24.45 8.21
CA ARG A 208 -25.80 -23.74 7.19
C ARG A 208 -24.93 -24.68 6.36
N GLU A 209 -24.26 -25.63 7.01
CA GLU A 209 -23.40 -26.61 6.31
C GLU A 209 -24.20 -27.59 5.45
N VAL A 210 -25.36 -28.04 5.92
CA VAL A 210 -26.29 -28.87 5.14
C VAL A 210 -26.77 -28.12 3.89
N ASP A 211 -27.12 -26.84 4.01
CA ASP A 211 -27.56 -26.03 2.88
C ASP A 211 -26.46 -25.87 1.83
N ILE A 212 -25.23 -25.62 2.26
CA ILE A 212 -24.06 -25.55 1.37
C ILE A 212 -23.89 -26.88 0.63
N LEU A 213 -23.97 -28.02 1.32
CA LEU A 213 -23.86 -29.35 0.71
C LEU A 213 -25.01 -29.64 -0.26
N ASN A 214 -26.22 -29.20 0.04
CA ASN A 214 -27.37 -29.35 -0.86
C ASN A 214 -27.22 -28.50 -2.13
N VAL A 215 -26.70 -27.28 -2.01
CA VAL A 215 -26.35 -26.45 -3.17
C VAL A 215 -25.24 -27.10 -3.98
N ASP A 216 -24.16 -27.61 -3.36
CA ASP A 216 -23.09 -28.31 -4.08
C ASP A 216 -23.63 -29.56 -4.79
N LYS A 217 -24.48 -30.35 -4.14
CA LYS A 217 -25.16 -31.51 -4.76
C LYS A 217 -26.05 -31.09 -5.93
N LYS A 218 -26.77 -29.97 -5.82
CA LYS A 218 -27.60 -29.42 -6.92
C LYS A 218 -26.73 -28.94 -8.09
N ILE A 219 -25.59 -28.32 -7.80
CA ILE A 219 -24.59 -27.92 -8.81
C ILE A 219 -24.01 -29.17 -9.48
N ARG A 220 -23.49 -30.14 -8.72
CA ARG A 220 -22.98 -31.41 -9.26
C ARG A 220 -24.05 -32.17 -10.05
N GLY A 221 -25.30 -32.15 -9.61
CA GLY A 221 -26.42 -32.73 -10.34
C GLY A 221 -26.69 -32.02 -11.67
N ARG A 222 -26.64 -30.68 -11.69
CA ARG A 222 -26.75 -29.88 -12.91
C ARG A 222 -25.57 -30.15 -13.85
N VAL A 223 -24.35 -30.19 -13.34
CA VAL A 223 -23.13 -30.53 -14.08
C VAL A 223 -23.21 -31.95 -14.62
N LYS A 224 -23.68 -32.93 -13.84
CA LYS A 224 -23.84 -34.32 -14.29
C LYS A 224 -24.91 -34.43 -15.39
N ARG A 225 -26.06 -33.76 -15.24
CA ARG A 225 -27.08 -33.70 -16.32
C ARG A 225 -26.56 -33.00 -17.56
N GLN A 226 -25.75 -31.96 -17.40
CA GLN A 226 -25.12 -31.27 -18.52
C GLN A 226 -24.03 -32.14 -19.17
N MET A 227 -23.30 -32.94 -18.40
CA MET A 227 -22.34 -33.93 -18.92
C MET A 227 -23.04 -35.09 -19.62
N GLU A 228 -24.12 -35.64 -19.06
CA GLU A 228 -24.94 -36.68 -19.69
C GLU A 228 -25.60 -36.16 -20.96
N LYS A 229 -26.08 -34.91 -20.95
CA LYS A 229 -26.56 -34.22 -22.15
C LYS A 229 -25.43 -34.03 -23.16
N ASN A 230 -24.26 -33.56 -22.75
CA ASN A 230 -23.10 -33.42 -23.63
C ASN A 230 -22.60 -34.78 -24.16
N GLN A 231 -22.64 -35.86 -23.38
CA GLN A 231 -22.30 -37.22 -23.83
C GLN A 231 -23.34 -37.74 -24.82
N ARG A 232 -24.62 -37.47 -24.57
CA ARG A 232 -25.70 -37.82 -25.48
C ARG A 232 -25.63 -37.01 -26.77
N ASP A 233 -25.38 -35.72 -26.68
CA ASP A 233 -25.17 -34.81 -27.81
C ASP A 233 -23.87 -35.18 -28.55
N PHE A 234 -22.81 -35.61 -27.86
CA PHE A 234 -21.59 -36.13 -28.45
C PHE A 234 -21.83 -37.45 -29.19
N TYR A 235 -22.59 -38.37 -28.59
CA TYR A 235 -22.95 -39.64 -29.22
C TYR A 235 -23.89 -39.44 -30.41
N LEU A 236 -24.87 -38.54 -30.29
CA LEU A 236 -25.75 -38.13 -31.38
C LEU A 236 -24.96 -37.42 -32.48
N ASN A 237 -24.00 -36.57 -32.14
CA ASN A 237 -23.13 -35.90 -33.12
C ASN A 237 -22.15 -36.87 -33.78
N GLU A 238 -21.64 -37.89 -33.09
CA GLU A 238 -20.88 -38.98 -33.71
C GLU A 238 -21.77 -39.85 -34.61
N GLN A 239 -23.04 -40.07 -34.26
CA GLN A 239 -24.01 -40.69 -35.17
C GLN A 239 -24.34 -39.79 -36.37
N VAL A 240 -24.58 -38.49 -36.17
CA VAL A 240 -24.79 -37.51 -37.24
C VAL A 240 -23.55 -37.44 -38.12
N LYS A 241 -22.35 -37.51 -37.56
CA LYS A 241 -21.07 -37.53 -38.29
C LYS A 241 -20.88 -38.84 -39.06
N ALA A 242 -21.28 -39.98 -38.53
CA ALA A 242 -21.31 -41.24 -39.27
C ALA A 242 -22.33 -41.17 -40.43
N ILE A 243 -23.50 -40.57 -40.20
CA ILE A 243 -24.53 -40.34 -41.21
C ILE A 243 -24.06 -39.32 -42.27
N GLN A 244 -23.45 -38.20 -41.89
CA GLN A 244 -22.89 -37.18 -42.79
C GLN A 244 -21.71 -37.72 -43.61
N LYS A 245 -20.91 -38.62 -43.02
CA LYS A 245 -19.82 -39.32 -43.72
C LYS A 245 -20.35 -40.34 -44.74
N GLU A 246 -21.56 -40.89 -44.54
CA GLU A 246 -22.26 -41.70 -45.54
C GLU A 246 -23.03 -40.86 -46.58
N LEU A 247 -23.48 -39.64 -46.24
CA LEU A 247 -24.26 -38.78 -47.14
C LEU A 247 -23.43 -37.89 -48.08
N GLY A 248 -22.11 -37.81 -47.90
CA GLY A 248 -21.24 -36.99 -48.75
C GLY A 248 -21.29 -35.50 -48.41
N ASP A 249 -20.11 -34.87 -48.42
CA ASP A 249 -19.80 -33.53 -47.90
C ASP A 249 -20.87 -32.45 -48.06
N GLY A 250 -21.28 -31.85 -46.92
CA GLY A 250 -22.08 -30.64 -46.84
C GLY A 250 -21.33 -29.48 -46.18
N GLU A 251 -21.03 -28.45 -46.98
CA GLU A 251 -20.96 -27.00 -46.67
C GLU A 251 -20.13 -26.45 -45.47
N GLU A 252 -19.26 -27.19 -44.79
CA GLU A 252 -18.40 -26.63 -43.70
C GLU A 252 -17.06 -25.98 -44.15
N GLY A 253 -16.75 -25.95 -45.45
CA GLY A 253 -15.41 -25.55 -45.96
C GLY A 253 -15.07 -24.05 -45.94
N THR A 254 -16.04 -23.14 -45.90
CA THR A 254 -15.81 -21.71 -46.19
C THR A 254 -15.11 -20.94 -45.07
N ASP A 255 -15.43 -21.19 -43.80
CA ASP A 255 -14.84 -20.47 -42.64
C ASP A 255 -13.35 -20.82 -42.47
N VAL A 256 -12.99 -22.08 -42.71
CA VAL A 256 -11.59 -22.55 -42.59
C VAL A 256 -10.71 -22.00 -43.72
N GLU A 257 -11.26 -21.88 -44.93
CA GLU A 257 -10.56 -21.26 -46.06
C GLU A 257 -10.26 -19.77 -45.82
N GLU A 258 -11.17 -19.04 -45.16
CA GLU A 258 -10.93 -17.65 -44.78
C GLU A 258 -9.78 -17.51 -43.78
N ILE A 259 -9.75 -18.36 -42.76
CA ILE A 259 -8.66 -18.40 -41.77
C ILE A 259 -7.33 -18.72 -42.48
N GLU A 260 -7.32 -19.66 -43.41
CA GLU A 260 -6.12 -20.00 -44.18
C GLU A 260 -5.59 -18.81 -45.01
N LYS A 261 -6.49 -18.06 -45.66
CA LYS A 261 -6.12 -16.82 -46.39
C LYS A 261 -5.55 -15.75 -45.45
N LYS A 262 -6.14 -15.58 -44.25
CA LYS A 262 -5.68 -14.62 -43.24
C LYS A 262 -4.28 -14.99 -42.72
N ILE A 263 -3.99 -16.26 -42.47
CA ILE A 263 -2.65 -16.74 -42.04
C ILE A 263 -1.59 -16.39 -43.10
N LYS A 264 -1.87 -16.65 -44.39
CA LYS A 264 -0.95 -16.31 -45.49
C LYS A 264 -0.73 -14.79 -45.62
N THR A 265 -1.76 -14.00 -45.34
CA THR A 265 -1.69 -12.52 -45.45
C THR A 265 -0.94 -11.88 -44.26
N ALA A 266 -0.93 -12.51 -43.09
CA ALA A 266 -0.32 -11.98 -41.86
C ALA A 266 1.23 -11.85 -41.93
N LYS A 267 1.89 -12.53 -42.89
CA LYS A 267 3.37 -12.54 -43.06
C LYS A 267 4.11 -12.90 -41.77
N MET A 268 3.73 -14.01 -41.17
CA MET A 268 4.34 -14.53 -39.94
C MET A 268 5.78 -15.04 -40.19
N PRO A 269 6.66 -15.02 -39.18
CA PRO A 269 7.94 -15.73 -39.20
C PRO A 269 7.77 -17.24 -39.44
N LYS A 270 8.83 -17.91 -39.90
CA LYS A 270 8.79 -19.36 -40.22
C LYS A 270 8.25 -20.22 -39.07
N GLU A 271 8.65 -19.91 -37.83
CA GLU A 271 8.23 -20.64 -36.64
C GLU A 271 6.75 -20.44 -36.32
N ALA A 272 6.30 -19.18 -36.27
CA ALA A 272 4.90 -18.82 -36.06
C ALA A 272 3.98 -19.39 -37.16
N LEU A 273 4.42 -19.33 -38.43
CA LEU A 273 3.68 -19.89 -39.57
C LEU A 273 3.51 -21.40 -39.42
N LYS A 274 4.59 -22.13 -39.11
CA LYS A 274 4.55 -23.58 -38.91
C LYS A 274 3.59 -23.97 -37.78
N LYS A 275 3.56 -23.19 -36.70
CA LYS A 275 2.65 -23.43 -35.56
C LYS A 275 1.20 -23.11 -35.92
N ALA A 276 0.94 -21.99 -36.59
CA ALA A 276 -0.39 -21.62 -37.09
C ALA A 276 -0.95 -22.67 -38.07
N GLU A 277 -0.14 -23.16 -39.01
CA GLU A 277 -0.54 -24.22 -39.96
C GLU A 277 -0.79 -25.56 -39.25
N GLY A 278 0.02 -25.89 -38.25
CA GLY A 278 -0.17 -27.09 -37.43
C GLY A 278 -1.49 -27.07 -36.66
N GLU A 279 -1.82 -25.92 -36.05
CA GLU A 279 -3.09 -25.73 -35.34
C GLU A 279 -4.29 -25.65 -36.30
N LEU A 280 -4.13 -25.08 -37.50
CA LEU A 280 -5.16 -25.09 -38.54
C LEU A 280 -5.49 -26.51 -39.01
N LYS A 281 -4.48 -27.39 -39.16
CA LYS A 281 -4.70 -28.80 -39.49
C LYS A 281 -5.48 -29.53 -38.41
N LYS A 282 -5.22 -29.22 -37.13
CA LYS A 282 -6.01 -29.77 -36.01
C LYS A 282 -7.45 -29.25 -36.05
N LEU A 283 -7.65 -27.95 -36.29
CA LEU A 283 -8.97 -27.34 -36.41
C LEU A 283 -9.81 -27.98 -37.53
N LYS A 284 -9.19 -28.30 -38.69
CA LYS A 284 -9.83 -29.02 -39.81
C LYS A 284 -10.36 -30.42 -39.44
N LEU A 285 -9.76 -31.08 -38.45
CA LEU A 285 -10.14 -32.42 -38.01
C LEU A 285 -11.17 -32.40 -36.85
N MET A 286 -11.33 -31.25 -36.21
CA MET A 286 -12.20 -31.07 -35.05
C MET A 286 -13.60 -30.62 -35.47
N SER A 287 -14.63 -31.06 -34.75
CA SER A 287 -15.99 -30.54 -34.96
C SER A 287 -16.07 -29.08 -34.50
N PRO A 288 -16.72 -28.17 -35.29
CA PRO A 288 -16.91 -26.77 -34.92
C PRO A 288 -17.63 -26.54 -33.59
N MET A 289 -18.39 -27.52 -33.10
CA MET A 289 -19.13 -27.45 -31.83
C MET A 289 -18.30 -27.84 -30.59
N SER A 290 -17.05 -28.29 -30.77
CA SER A 290 -16.18 -28.70 -29.65
C SER A 290 -15.60 -27.49 -28.90
N ALA A 291 -15.55 -27.57 -27.57
CA ALA A 291 -14.88 -26.55 -26.74
C ALA A 291 -13.38 -26.40 -27.08
N GLU A 292 -12.72 -27.48 -27.52
CA GLU A 292 -11.33 -27.46 -27.96
C GLU A 292 -11.17 -26.70 -29.29
N ALA A 293 -12.14 -26.83 -30.20
CA ALA A 293 -12.14 -26.10 -31.46
C ALA A 293 -12.23 -24.59 -31.23
N THR A 294 -13.02 -24.14 -30.23
CA THR A 294 -13.08 -22.73 -29.83
C THR A 294 -11.74 -22.22 -29.30
N VAL A 295 -11.03 -23.01 -28.47
CA VAL A 295 -9.71 -22.63 -27.93
C VAL A 295 -8.68 -22.51 -29.06
N VAL A 296 -8.65 -23.48 -29.98
CA VAL A 296 -7.73 -23.47 -31.13
C VAL A 296 -8.07 -22.32 -32.09
N ARG A 297 -9.36 -22.06 -32.33
CA ARG A 297 -9.82 -20.92 -33.14
C ARG A 297 -9.37 -19.59 -32.53
N ASN A 298 -9.63 -19.36 -31.25
CA ASN A 298 -9.20 -18.15 -30.54
C ASN A 298 -7.67 -17.99 -30.59
N TYR A 299 -6.92 -19.09 -30.44
CA TYR A 299 -5.47 -19.07 -30.56
C TYR A 299 -4.99 -18.63 -31.96
N ILE A 300 -5.59 -19.19 -33.01
CA ILE A 300 -5.29 -18.80 -34.40
C ILE A 300 -5.67 -17.34 -34.65
N GLU A 301 -6.81 -16.88 -34.14
CA GLU A 301 -7.24 -15.48 -34.24
C GLU A 301 -6.24 -14.53 -33.56
N VAL A 302 -5.75 -14.88 -32.37
CA VAL A 302 -4.71 -14.11 -31.68
C VAL A 302 -3.43 -14.04 -32.52
N LEU A 303 -2.96 -15.17 -33.05
CA LEU A 303 -1.78 -15.20 -33.92
C LEU A 303 -1.96 -14.34 -35.17
N ILE A 304 -3.13 -14.36 -35.82
CA ILE A 304 -3.43 -13.55 -37.01
C ILE A 304 -3.48 -12.06 -36.66
N ALA A 305 -4.04 -11.71 -35.49
CA ALA A 305 -4.24 -10.32 -35.11
C ALA A 305 -2.95 -9.61 -34.65
N LEU A 306 -1.91 -10.37 -34.28
CA LEU A 306 -0.61 -9.82 -33.92
C LEU A 306 0.07 -9.11 -35.12
N PRO A 307 0.66 -7.92 -34.91
CA PRO A 307 1.29 -7.17 -35.99
C PRO A 307 2.71 -7.67 -36.28
N TRP A 308 2.85 -8.74 -37.07
CA TRP A 308 4.16 -9.33 -37.41
C TRP A 308 5.05 -8.43 -38.28
N SER A 309 4.47 -7.79 -39.29
CA SER A 309 5.21 -7.02 -40.32
C SER A 309 4.79 -5.55 -40.44
N LYS A 310 3.59 -5.20 -39.99
CA LYS A 310 3.03 -3.85 -40.18
C LYS A 310 3.69 -2.84 -39.24
N LYS A 311 4.43 -1.87 -39.79
CA LYS A 311 5.09 -0.78 -39.05
C LYS A 311 4.50 0.59 -39.40
N THR A 312 4.49 1.51 -38.45
CA THR A 312 4.25 2.95 -38.69
C THR A 312 5.50 3.60 -39.27
N LYS A 313 5.32 4.62 -40.12
CA LYS A 313 6.43 5.43 -40.64
C LYS A 313 6.92 6.38 -39.54
N ILE A 314 8.14 6.16 -39.06
CA ILE A 314 8.76 6.96 -38.02
C ILE A 314 9.19 8.32 -38.61
N LYS A 315 8.96 9.40 -37.85
CA LYS A 315 9.49 10.73 -38.14
C LYS A 315 10.81 10.92 -37.41
N HIS A 316 11.83 11.36 -38.13
CA HIS A 316 13.19 11.59 -37.59
C HIS A 316 13.55 13.09 -37.50
N ASP A 317 12.56 13.97 -37.67
CA ASP A 317 12.78 15.41 -37.62
C ASP A 317 12.74 15.91 -36.17
N LEU A 318 13.92 16.24 -35.64
CA LEU A 318 14.10 16.75 -34.29
C LEU A 318 13.50 18.15 -34.12
N VAL A 319 13.53 19.00 -35.16
CA VAL A 319 12.95 20.36 -35.11
C VAL A 319 11.44 20.25 -34.97
N ASN A 320 10.82 19.36 -35.73
CA ASN A 320 9.40 19.06 -35.56
C ASN A 320 9.10 18.43 -34.19
N ALA A 321 9.99 17.57 -33.65
CA ALA A 321 9.79 16.98 -32.33
C ALA A 321 9.79 18.04 -31.21
N GLU A 322 10.75 18.96 -31.25
CA GLU A 322 10.84 20.09 -30.33
C GLU A 322 9.61 21.01 -30.45
N ALA A 323 9.19 21.34 -31.67
CA ALA A 323 7.99 22.14 -31.91
C ALA A 323 6.72 21.49 -31.32
N VAL A 324 6.53 20.18 -31.51
CA VAL A 324 5.38 19.44 -30.95
C VAL A 324 5.42 19.41 -29.42
N LEU A 325 6.60 19.22 -28.82
CA LEU A 325 6.76 19.24 -27.37
C LEU A 325 6.45 20.63 -26.78
N ASN A 326 6.86 21.69 -27.47
CA ASN A 326 6.61 23.08 -27.09
C ASN A 326 5.16 23.52 -27.31
N GLU A 327 4.48 22.99 -28.33
CA GLU A 327 3.07 23.22 -28.57
C GLU A 327 2.22 22.58 -27.45
N ASP A 328 2.49 21.31 -27.11
CA ASP A 328 1.64 20.54 -26.21
C ASP A 328 1.92 20.82 -24.72
N HIS A 329 3.10 21.33 -24.35
CA HIS A 329 3.51 21.57 -22.95
C HIS A 329 4.14 22.95 -22.74
N PHE A 330 3.71 23.65 -21.69
CA PHE A 330 4.32 24.92 -21.27
C PHE A 330 5.43 24.69 -20.24
N GLY A 331 6.54 25.42 -20.39
CA GLY A 331 7.72 25.28 -19.54
C GLY A 331 8.44 23.95 -19.76
N LEU A 332 9.02 23.39 -18.68
CA LEU A 332 9.74 22.10 -18.70
C LEU A 332 10.93 22.05 -19.67
N GLU A 333 11.60 23.17 -19.93
CA GLU A 333 12.70 23.26 -20.92
C GLU A 333 13.75 22.16 -20.73
N LYS A 334 14.30 22.00 -19.51
CA LYS A 334 15.28 20.93 -19.20
C LYS A 334 14.79 19.52 -19.53
N VAL A 335 13.49 19.25 -19.31
CA VAL A 335 12.90 17.92 -19.57
C VAL A 335 12.72 17.71 -21.07
N LYS A 336 12.26 18.74 -21.79
CA LYS A 336 12.10 18.70 -23.24
C LYS A 336 13.45 18.54 -23.94
N ASP A 337 14.45 19.30 -23.54
CA ASP A 337 15.82 19.19 -24.05
C ASP A 337 16.34 17.76 -23.88
N ARG A 338 16.15 17.17 -22.70
CA ARG A 338 16.58 15.79 -22.43
C ARG A 338 15.85 14.76 -23.28
N ILE A 339 14.56 14.96 -23.55
CA ILE A 339 13.79 14.10 -24.47
C ILE A 339 14.33 14.27 -25.90
N VAL A 340 14.66 15.48 -26.34
CA VAL A 340 15.23 15.73 -27.68
C VAL A 340 16.63 15.10 -27.79
N GLU A 341 17.47 15.20 -26.77
CA GLU A 341 18.77 14.49 -26.69
C GLU A 341 18.58 12.98 -26.86
N TYR A 342 17.61 12.40 -26.15
CA TYR A 342 17.29 10.97 -26.27
C TYR A 342 16.86 10.60 -27.69
N LEU A 343 15.97 11.38 -28.31
CA LEU A 343 15.51 11.16 -29.68
C LEU A 343 16.64 11.31 -30.71
N ALA A 344 17.59 12.22 -30.47
CA ALA A 344 18.76 12.41 -31.32
C ALA A 344 19.70 11.20 -31.30
N VAL A 345 19.91 10.59 -30.12
CA VAL A 345 20.66 9.33 -30.01
C VAL A 345 19.93 8.20 -30.73
N GLN A 346 18.60 8.12 -30.57
CA GLN A 346 17.78 7.11 -31.24
C GLN A 346 17.86 7.19 -32.77
N GLN A 347 18.02 8.39 -33.34
CA GLN A 347 18.16 8.56 -34.79
C GLN A 347 19.48 7.97 -35.34
N ARG A 348 20.54 7.89 -34.52
CA ARG A 348 21.85 7.39 -34.95
C ARG A 348 22.01 5.87 -34.83
N VAL A 349 21.19 5.20 -34.02
CA VAL A 349 21.36 3.79 -33.70
C VAL A 349 20.15 2.98 -34.16
N ASP A 350 20.35 2.08 -35.14
CA ASP A 350 19.28 1.25 -35.73
C ASP A 350 18.67 0.22 -34.74
N LYS A 351 19.42 -0.17 -33.72
CA LYS A 351 18.97 -1.09 -32.64
C LYS A 351 19.17 -0.43 -31.28
N LEU A 352 18.05 -0.11 -30.62
CA LEU A 352 18.03 0.49 -29.28
C LEU A 352 18.69 -0.44 -28.25
N LYS A 353 19.96 -0.18 -27.95
CA LYS A 353 20.58 -0.54 -26.66
C LYS A 353 20.49 0.62 -25.64
N ALA A 354 19.85 1.71 -26.01
CA ALA A 354 19.75 2.88 -25.15
C ALA A 354 18.83 2.59 -23.96
N PRO A 355 19.09 3.17 -22.78
CA PRO A 355 18.24 3.04 -21.61
C PRO A 355 16.79 3.46 -21.89
N ILE A 356 15.85 2.98 -21.09
CA ILE A 356 14.44 3.33 -21.21
C ILE A 356 14.20 4.66 -20.50
N LEU A 357 13.48 5.59 -21.15
CA LEU A 357 13.10 6.84 -20.50
C LEU A 357 12.14 6.58 -19.34
N CYS A 358 12.48 7.05 -18.14
CA CYS A 358 11.62 7.00 -16.96
C CYS A 358 11.31 8.43 -16.47
N LEU A 359 10.05 8.84 -16.61
CA LEU A 359 9.56 10.15 -16.16
C LEU A 359 9.10 10.05 -14.70
N VAL A 360 9.84 10.67 -13.78
CA VAL A 360 9.57 10.61 -12.33
C VAL A 360 9.12 11.97 -11.82
N GLY A 361 8.04 12.05 -11.06
CA GLY A 361 7.63 13.31 -10.43
C GLY A 361 6.27 13.21 -9.75
N PRO A 362 5.81 14.25 -9.04
CA PRO A 362 4.53 14.21 -8.34
C PRO A 362 3.33 14.02 -9.30
N PRO A 363 2.16 13.59 -8.81
CA PRO A 363 0.99 13.41 -9.65
C PRO A 363 0.53 14.74 -10.25
N GLY A 364 0.06 14.70 -11.51
CA GLY A 364 -0.47 15.88 -12.20
C GLY A 364 0.57 16.80 -12.81
N VAL A 365 1.84 16.39 -12.91
CA VAL A 365 2.89 17.16 -13.62
C VAL A 365 2.96 16.90 -15.13
N GLY A 366 2.03 16.13 -15.72
CA GLY A 366 1.98 15.94 -17.18
C GLY A 366 2.85 14.81 -17.75
N LYS A 367 3.27 13.84 -16.93
CA LYS A 367 4.08 12.68 -17.37
C LYS A 367 3.41 11.88 -18.50
N THR A 368 2.12 11.55 -18.31
CA THR A 368 1.35 10.80 -19.31
C THR A 368 1.14 11.61 -20.59
N SER A 369 0.93 12.92 -20.49
CA SER A 369 0.76 13.80 -21.66
C SER A 369 2.07 13.98 -22.41
N LEU A 370 3.23 14.01 -21.73
CA LEU A 370 4.54 13.98 -22.39
C LEU A 370 4.73 12.70 -23.22
N GLY A 371 4.36 11.53 -22.67
CA GLY A 371 4.38 10.27 -23.43
C GLY A 371 3.54 10.31 -24.71
N GLN A 372 2.38 10.98 -24.67
CA GLN A 372 1.54 11.20 -25.86
C GLN A 372 2.20 12.13 -26.87
N SER A 373 2.82 13.22 -26.42
CA SER A 373 3.54 14.15 -27.30
C SER A 373 4.76 13.50 -27.94
N ILE A 374 5.50 12.64 -27.22
CA ILE A 374 6.61 11.84 -27.80
C ILE A 374 6.08 10.91 -28.91
N ALA A 375 4.94 10.27 -28.70
CA ALA A 375 4.33 9.42 -29.72
C ALA A 375 3.88 10.24 -30.96
N LYS A 376 3.27 11.41 -30.75
CA LYS A 376 2.88 12.36 -31.82
C LYS A 376 4.09 12.88 -32.59
N ALA A 377 5.17 13.24 -31.90
CA ALA A 377 6.43 13.72 -32.46
C ALA A 377 7.12 12.67 -33.32
N THR A 378 7.23 11.44 -32.82
CA THR A 378 7.88 10.31 -33.53
C THR A 378 6.98 9.65 -34.59
N GLY A 379 5.69 9.97 -34.62
CA GLY A 379 4.72 9.37 -35.55
C GLY A 379 4.30 7.93 -35.20
N ARG A 380 4.57 7.48 -33.96
CA ARG A 380 4.23 6.15 -33.47
C ARG A 380 2.80 6.10 -32.93
N LYS A 381 2.16 4.92 -32.96
CA LYS A 381 0.88 4.71 -32.27
C LYS A 381 1.12 4.74 -30.76
N TYR A 382 0.28 5.47 -30.04
CA TYR A 382 0.35 5.58 -28.58
C TYR A 382 -0.44 4.46 -27.90
N VAL A 383 0.20 3.76 -26.98
CA VAL A 383 -0.38 2.70 -26.15
C VAL A 383 -0.05 3.01 -24.69
N ARG A 384 -1.04 2.93 -23.81
CA ARG A 384 -0.84 3.08 -22.36
C ARG A 384 -1.16 1.78 -21.64
N MET A 385 -0.22 1.34 -20.81
CA MET A 385 -0.37 0.19 -19.92
C MET A 385 -0.15 0.64 -18.48
N ALA A 386 -1.17 0.54 -17.64
CA ALA A 386 -1.04 0.82 -16.22
C ALA A 386 -0.49 -0.42 -15.51
N LEU A 387 0.68 -0.26 -14.86
CA LEU A 387 1.34 -1.31 -14.06
C LEU A 387 0.91 -1.26 -12.58
N GLY A 388 0.30 -0.15 -12.16
CA GLY A 388 -0.15 0.02 -10.79
C GLY A 388 -1.13 -1.08 -10.36
N GLY A 389 -0.78 -1.78 -9.28
CA GLY A 389 -1.59 -2.87 -8.73
C GLY A 389 -1.43 -4.23 -9.42
N MET A 390 -0.52 -4.35 -10.40
CA MET A 390 -0.12 -5.67 -10.92
C MET A 390 0.65 -6.44 -9.84
N ARG A 391 0.27 -7.71 -9.65
CA ARG A 391 0.87 -8.61 -8.67
C ARG A 391 1.30 -9.96 -9.24
N ASP A 392 0.88 -10.26 -10.47
CA ASP A 392 1.11 -11.55 -11.12
C ASP A 392 1.85 -11.35 -12.45
N GLU A 393 2.88 -12.15 -12.67
CA GLU A 393 3.62 -12.25 -13.92
C GLU A 393 2.73 -12.65 -15.10
N ALA A 394 1.67 -13.42 -14.85
CA ALA A 394 0.71 -13.83 -15.88
C ALA A 394 -0.02 -12.64 -16.52
N GLU A 395 -0.05 -11.46 -15.88
CA GLU A 395 -0.59 -10.26 -16.53
C GLU A 395 0.29 -9.75 -17.68
N ILE A 396 1.60 -10.03 -17.63
CA ILE A 396 2.58 -9.61 -18.65
C ILE A 396 2.78 -10.71 -19.68
N ARG A 397 3.00 -11.97 -19.25
CA ARG A 397 3.27 -13.14 -20.12
C ARG A 397 2.04 -13.95 -20.50
N GLY A 398 0.86 -13.66 -19.95
CA GLY A 398 -0.36 -14.42 -20.21
C GLY A 398 -0.45 -15.74 -19.46
N HIS A 399 -1.59 -16.42 -19.65
CA HIS A 399 -1.83 -17.75 -19.08
C HIS A 399 -1.57 -18.86 -20.10
N ARG A 400 -1.16 -20.03 -19.62
CA ARG A 400 -1.04 -21.23 -20.47
C ARG A 400 -2.39 -21.59 -21.10
N ARG A 401 -2.36 -22.07 -22.36
CA ARG A 401 -3.54 -22.43 -23.17
C ARG A 401 -4.43 -23.55 -22.61
N THR A 402 -4.06 -24.16 -21.47
CA THR A 402 -4.78 -25.28 -20.85
C THR A 402 -6.19 -24.94 -20.37
N TYR A 403 -6.55 -23.65 -20.29
CA TYR A 403 -7.86 -23.19 -19.81
C TYR A 403 -8.65 -22.51 -20.93
N ILE A 404 -9.97 -22.77 -21.00
CA ILE A 404 -10.88 -22.17 -21.99
C ILE A 404 -10.87 -20.63 -21.92
N GLY A 405 -10.63 -20.07 -20.72
CA GLY A 405 -10.51 -18.62 -20.49
C GLY A 405 -9.08 -18.08 -20.49
N ALA A 406 -8.09 -18.84 -20.98
CA ALA A 406 -6.72 -18.36 -21.07
C ALA A 406 -6.64 -17.18 -22.06
N LEU A 407 -5.93 -16.13 -21.64
CA LEU A 407 -5.71 -14.92 -22.43
C LEU A 407 -4.21 -14.67 -22.58
N PRO A 408 -3.79 -14.08 -23.72
CA PRO A 408 -2.42 -13.61 -23.87
C PRO A 408 -2.14 -12.46 -22.91
N GLY A 409 -0.86 -12.20 -22.63
CA GLY A 409 -0.45 -11.13 -21.74
C GLY A 409 -0.86 -9.74 -22.23
N LYS A 410 -0.94 -8.78 -21.32
CA LYS A 410 -1.35 -7.40 -21.63
C LYS A 410 -0.45 -6.74 -22.68
N VAL A 411 0.82 -7.13 -22.78
CA VAL A 411 1.77 -6.64 -23.80
C VAL A 411 1.27 -7.00 -25.20
N LEU A 412 1.03 -8.28 -25.46
CA LEU A 412 0.53 -8.75 -26.76
C LEU A 412 -0.88 -8.26 -27.05
N GLN A 413 -1.78 -8.22 -26.05
CA GLN A 413 -3.12 -7.65 -26.22
C GLN A 413 -3.07 -6.18 -26.67
N SER A 414 -2.14 -5.41 -26.11
CA SER A 414 -1.98 -4.00 -26.43
C SER A 414 -1.37 -3.79 -27.82
N LEU A 415 -0.47 -4.68 -28.25
CA LEU A 415 0.05 -4.71 -29.63
C LEU A 415 -1.05 -5.02 -30.64
N THR A 416 -1.91 -5.99 -30.34
CA THR A 416 -3.08 -6.31 -31.18
C THR A 416 -4.01 -5.11 -31.33
N LYS A 417 -4.28 -4.37 -30.24
CA LYS A 417 -5.08 -3.13 -30.28
C LYS A 417 -4.40 -2.01 -31.06
N ALA A 418 -3.07 -1.88 -30.97
CA ALA A 418 -2.32 -0.87 -31.72
C ALA A 418 -2.25 -1.19 -33.22
N GLY A 419 -2.24 -2.47 -33.57
CA GLY A 419 -2.21 -2.96 -34.95
C GLY A 419 -0.91 -2.66 -35.70
N THR A 420 0.17 -2.34 -34.97
CA THR A 420 1.49 -1.99 -35.52
C THR A 420 2.59 -2.54 -34.62
N ARG A 421 3.74 -2.91 -35.21
CA ARG A 421 4.87 -3.54 -34.51
C ARG A 421 5.78 -2.56 -33.75
N ASN A 422 5.78 -1.29 -34.12
CA ASN A 422 6.64 -0.25 -33.53
C ASN A 422 5.89 0.87 -32.76
N PRO A 423 4.88 0.57 -31.93
CA PRO A 423 4.18 1.58 -31.14
C PRO A 423 5.09 2.14 -30.03
N LEU A 424 4.63 3.22 -29.41
CA LEU A 424 5.16 3.72 -28.15
C LEU A 424 4.30 3.17 -27.00
N PHE A 425 4.92 2.40 -26.11
CA PHE A 425 4.33 1.90 -24.88
C PHE A 425 4.67 2.82 -23.72
N LEU A 426 3.65 3.45 -23.13
CA LEU A 426 3.76 4.13 -21.86
C LEU A 426 3.42 3.16 -20.72
N LEU A 427 4.42 2.79 -19.93
CA LEU A 427 4.31 2.00 -18.71
C LEU A 427 4.03 2.93 -17.53
N ASP A 428 2.77 3.03 -17.12
CA ASP A 428 2.30 4.00 -16.13
C ASP A 428 2.34 3.42 -14.71
N GLU A 429 2.83 4.19 -13.73
CA GLU A 429 2.91 3.83 -12.31
C GLU A 429 3.78 2.60 -11.99
N ILE A 430 5.02 2.59 -12.48
CA ILE A 430 5.98 1.49 -12.24
C ILE A 430 6.42 1.35 -10.78
N ASP A 431 6.29 2.41 -9.98
CA ASP A 431 6.55 2.41 -8.53
C ASP A 431 5.48 1.66 -7.72
N LYS A 432 4.34 1.33 -8.33
CA LYS A 432 3.23 0.62 -7.68
C LYS A 432 3.14 -0.86 -8.05
N LEU A 433 4.24 -1.44 -8.54
CA LEU A 433 4.37 -2.87 -8.75
C LEU A 433 4.37 -3.58 -7.40
N GLY A 434 3.47 -4.55 -7.23
CA GLY A 434 3.39 -5.35 -6.01
C GLY A 434 4.23 -6.61 -6.11
N THR A 435 5.01 -6.90 -5.07
CA THR A 435 5.67 -8.21 -4.89
C THR A 435 4.74 -9.13 -4.11
N ASP A 436 4.20 -10.16 -4.76
CA ASP A 436 3.41 -11.23 -4.11
C ASP A 436 4.17 -12.56 -4.16
N PHE A 437 3.80 -13.49 -3.27
CA PHE A 437 4.42 -14.83 -3.14
C PHE A 437 4.28 -15.73 -4.39
N ARG A 438 3.48 -15.32 -5.40
CA ARG A 438 3.15 -16.10 -6.60
C ARG A 438 4.04 -15.82 -7.81
N GLY A 439 4.90 -14.81 -7.74
CA GLY A 439 5.79 -14.42 -8.84
C GLY A 439 6.13 -12.93 -8.76
N ASP A 440 7.25 -12.55 -9.34
CA ASP A 440 7.69 -11.15 -9.38
C ASP A 440 7.39 -10.55 -10.77
N PRO A 441 6.38 -9.67 -10.92
CA PRO A 441 6.08 -9.03 -12.20
C PRO A 441 7.26 -8.18 -12.72
N SER A 442 8.18 -7.76 -11.84
CA SER A 442 9.42 -7.06 -12.24
C SER A 442 10.26 -7.93 -13.18
N SER A 443 10.33 -9.24 -12.92
CA SER A 443 11.14 -10.17 -13.70
C SER A 443 10.63 -10.32 -15.14
N ALA A 444 9.31 -10.39 -15.32
CA ALA A 444 8.71 -10.40 -16.65
C ALA A 444 8.83 -9.06 -17.37
N LEU A 445 8.77 -7.93 -16.65
CA LEU A 445 9.07 -6.63 -17.25
C LEU A 445 10.53 -6.52 -17.69
N LEU A 446 11.48 -7.11 -16.96
CA LEU A 446 12.88 -7.11 -17.37
C LEU A 446 13.06 -7.79 -18.73
N GLU A 447 12.42 -8.93 -18.98
CA GLU A 447 12.50 -9.60 -20.28
C GLU A 447 11.92 -8.74 -21.42
N VAL A 448 10.82 -8.01 -21.16
CA VAL A 448 10.18 -7.10 -22.13
C VAL A 448 11.05 -5.87 -22.40
N LEU A 449 11.72 -5.36 -21.37
CA LEU A 449 12.45 -4.10 -21.39
C LEU A 449 13.93 -4.26 -21.80
N ASP A 450 14.53 -5.42 -21.56
CA ASP A 450 15.94 -5.67 -21.86
C ASP A 450 16.16 -5.80 -23.38
N PRO A 451 16.98 -4.92 -23.99
CA PRO A 451 17.34 -5.03 -25.41
C PRO A 451 17.95 -6.37 -25.82
N GLU A 452 18.57 -7.10 -24.88
CA GLU A 452 19.18 -8.39 -25.15
C GLU A 452 18.17 -9.54 -25.13
N GLN A 453 16.99 -9.38 -24.54
CA GLN A 453 15.98 -10.44 -24.41
C GLN A 453 14.69 -10.15 -25.20
N ASN A 454 14.35 -8.87 -25.41
CA ASN A 454 13.07 -8.46 -25.97
C ASN A 454 12.79 -8.93 -27.41
N HIS A 455 13.83 -9.36 -28.14
CA HIS A 455 13.70 -9.91 -29.49
C HIS A 455 13.14 -11.35 -29.50
N THR A 456 13.21 -12.06 -28.37
CA THR A 456 12.71 -13.43 -28.15
C THR A 456 11.73 -13.47 -26.99
N PHE A 457 10.83 -12.49 -26.88
CA PHE A 457 9.87 -12.45 -25.76
C PHE A 457 8.88 -13.62 -25.84
N GLY A 458 8.86 -14.44 -24.80
CA GLY A 458 8.01 -15.64 -24.71
C GLY A 458 6.71 -15.41 -23.93
N ASP A 459 5.57 -15.38 -24.62
CA ASP A 459 4.25 -15.38 -23.99
C ASP A 459 3.73 -16.81 -23.77
N HIS A 460 3.21 -17.11 -22.58
CA HIS A 460 2.72 -18.44 -22.20
C HIS A 460 1.49 -18.90 -22.98
N TYR A 461 0.70 -17.99 -23.53
CA TYR A 461 -0.47 -18.30 -24.33
C TYR A 461 -0.08 -18.57 -25.78
N VAL A 462 0.75 -17.70 -26.37
CA VAL A 462 1.14 -17.77 -27.79
C VAL A 462 2.19 -18.86 -28.01
N GLU A 463 3.09 -19.07 -27.04
CA GLU A 463 4.15 -20.08 -27.07
C GLU A 463 5.05 -19.99 -28.34
N VAL A 464 5.22 -18.78 -28.87
CA VAL A 464 6.17 -18.45 -29.95
C VAL A 464 6.81 -17.12 -29.58
N ASP A 465 8.11 -17.02 -29.86
CA ASP A 465 8.88 -15.81 -29.60
C ASP A 465 8.34 -14.64 -30.44
N PHE A 466 8.05 -13.53 -29.76
CA PHE A 466 7.63 -12.29 -30.40
C PHE A 466 8.68 -11.20 -30.24
N ASP A 467 9.07 -10.59 -31.35
CA ASP A 467 10.12 -9.57 -31.37
C ASP A 467 9.55 -8.18 -30.99
N LEU A 468 9.95 -7.70 -29.80
CA LEU A 468 9.59 -6.39 -29.24
C LEU A 468 10.67 -5.33 -29.45
N SER A 469 11.79 -5.62 -30.14
CA SER A 469 12.91 -4.67 -30.26
C SER A 469 12.57 -3.37 -30.98
N ASP A 470 11.52 -3.36 -31.81
CA ASP A 470 11.03 -2.16 -32.51
C ASP A 470 10.12 -1.26 -31.64
N VAL A 471 9.66 -1.77 -30.49
CA VAL A 471 8.75 -1.08 -29.58
C VAL A 471 9.55 -0.04 -28.78
N MET A 472 9.00 1.17 -28.67
CA MET A 472 9.60 2.22 -27.84
C MET A 472 8.90 2.22 -26.48
N PHE A 473 9.64 1.92 -25.41
CA PHE A 473 9.13 1.95 -24.05
C PHE A 473 9.45 3.29 -23.37
N VAL A 474 8.46 3.83 -22.65
CA VAL A 474 8.60 4.99 -21.77
C VAL A 474 7.90 4.64 -20.46
N ALA A 475 8.58 4.77 -19.33
CA ALA A 475 8.02 4.52 -18.01
C ALA A 475 7.63 5.83 -17.32
N THR A 476 6.64 5.78 -16.44
CA THR A 476 6.32 6.85 -15.50
C THR A 476 6.35 6.32 -14.07
N SER A 477 6.76 7.18 -13.15
CA SER A 477 6.74 6.89 -11.72
C SER A 477 6.34 8.13 -10.93
N ASN A 478 5.73 7.95 -9.76
CA ASN A 478 5.49 9.06 -8.82
C ASN A 478 6.65 9.27 -7.86
N SER A 479 7.37 8.20 -7.51
CA SER A 479 8.49 8.20 -6.57
C SER A 479 9.74 7.54 -7.16
N MET A 480 10.86 7.64 -6.45
CA MET A 480 12.09 6.92 -6.81
C MET A 480 12.11 5.47 -6.30
N ASN A 481 11.01 5.00 -5.70
CA ASN A 481 10.88 3.65 -5.14
C ASN A 481 10.59 2.63 -6.25
N ILE A 482 11.49 2.55 -7.24
CA ILE A 482 11.43 1.62 -8.36
C ILE A 482 12.34 0.43 -8.03
N PRO A 483 11.98 -0.82 -8.39
CA PRO A 483 12.86 -1.96 -8.21
C PRO A 483 14.27 -1.71 -8.80
N PRO A 484 15.36 -1.94 -8.05
CA PRO A 484 16.72 -1.59 -8.49
C PRO A 484 17.12 -2.21 -9.84
N ALA A 485 16.70 -3.45 -10.09
CA ALA A 485 16.97 -4.14 -11.35
C ALA A 485 16.39 -3.43 -12.58
N LEU A 486 15.24 -2.77 -12.43
CA LEU A 486 14.62 -1.97 -13.49
C LEU A 486 15.27 -0.58 -13.59
N LEU A 487 15.64 0.01 -12.44
CA LEU A 487 16.27 1.33 -12.38
C LEU A 487 17.58 1.38 -13.15
N ASP A 488 18.41 0.32 -13.07
CA ASP A 488 19.68 0.21 -13.79
C ASP A 488 19.54 0.17 -15.33
N ARG A 489 18.32 -0.06 -15.83
CA ARG A 489 17.99 -0.09 -17.27
C ARG A 489 17.26 1.18 -17.72
N MET A 490 17.09 2.14 -16.82
CA MET A 490 16.31 3.36 -17.06
C MET A 490 17.16 4.61 -16.98
N GLU A 491 16.85 5.56 -17.86
CA GLU A 491 17.29 6.94 -17.75
C GLU A 491 16.20 7.75 -17.04
N VAL A 492 16.49 8.16 -15.81
CA VAL A 492 15.54 8.86 -14.96
C VAL A 492 15.54 10.36 -15.26
N ILE A 493 14.38 10.88 -15.66
CA ILE A 493 14.14 12.31 -15.84
C ILE A 493 13.17 12.77 -14.75
N ARG A 494 13.64 13.67 -13.87
CA ARG A 494 12.85 14.19 -12.75
C ARG A 494 12.06 15.44 -13.15
N LEU A 495 10.75 15.36 -13.03
CA LEU A 495 9.81 16.46 -13.20
C LEU A 495 9.49 17.07 -11.85
N SER A 496 9.86 18.34 -11.67
CA SER A 496 9.45 19.12 -10.51
C SER A 496 7.98 19.57 -10.62
N GLY A 497 7.42 20.06 -9.52
CA GLY A 497 6.16 20.79 -9.55
C GLY A 497 6.26 22.10 -10.34
N TYR A 498 5.09 22.69 -10.59
CA TYR A 498 4.96 23.96 -11.31
C TYR A 498 4.87 25.16 -10.36
N THR A 499 5.41 26.30 -10.80
CA THR A 499 5.24 27.62 -10.18
C THR A 499 3.82 28.16 -10.38
N GLU A 500 3.43 29.22 -9.65
CA GLU A 500 2.10 29.84 -9.78
C GLU A 500 1.83 30.34 -11.21
N ASP A 501 2.81 31.03 -11.81
CA ASP A 501 2.68 31.59 -13.16
C ASP A 501 2.66 30.48 -14.22
N GLU A 502 3.44 29.40 -14.04
CA GLU A 502 3.37 28.22 -14.90
C GLU A 502 2.01 27.54 -14.80
N LYS A 503 1.47 27.32 -13.59
CA LYS A 503 0.14 26.71 -13.41
C LYS A 503 -0.95 27.53 -14.05
N THR A 504 -0.90 28.85 -13.89
CA THR A 504 -1.86 29.79 -14.48
C THR A 504 -1.79 29.73 -16.01
N SER A 505 -0.57 29.75 -16.57
CA SER A 505 -0.35 29.61 -18.02
C SER A 505 -0.84 28.25 -18.56
N ILE A 506 -0.55 27.16 -17.86
CA ILE A 506 -1.00 25.80 -18.22
C ILE A 506 -2.54 25.71 -18.17
N ALA A 507 -3.15 26.31 -17.14
CA ALA A 507 -4.59 26.34 -17.00
C ALA A 507 -5.27 27.09 -18.14
N MET A 508 -4.77 28.28 -18.49
CA MET A 508 -5.34 29.09 -19.56
C MET A 508 -5.14 28.46 -20.94
N ARG A 509 -3.94 27.96 -21.25
CA ARG A 509 -3.61 27.43 -22.59
C ARG A 509 -4.19 26.04 -22.85
N TYR A 510 -4.23 25.17 -21.84
CA TYR A 510 -4.55 23.75 -22.05
C TYR A 510 -5.75 23.26 -21.25
N LEU A 511 -5.78 23.50 -19.93
CA LEU A 511 -6.80 22.86 -19.07
C LEU A 511 -8.18 23.45 -19.30
N LEU A 512 -8.29 24.78 -19.38
CA LEU A 512 -9.58 25.46 -19.58
C LEU A 512 -10.19 25.08 -20.94
N PRO A 513 -9.49 25.19 -22.10
CA PRO A 513 -10.04 24.75 -23.38
C PRO A 513 -10.44 23.28 -23.39
N LYS A 514 -9.62 22.41 -22.77
CA LYS A 514 -9.92 20.97 -22.63
C LYS A 514 -11.19 20.74 -21.82
N GLN A 515 -11.37 21.43 -20.70
CA GLN A 515 -12.55 21.29 -19.85
C GLN A 515 -13.82 21.89 -20.48
N VAL A 516 -13.70 23.02 -21.18
CA VAL A 516 -14.79 23.61 -21.98
C VAL A 516 -15.30 22.58 -23.00
N LYS A 517 -14.38 21.97 -23.76
CA LYS A 517 -14.73 20.91 -24.73
C LYS A 517 -15.34 19.68 -24.08
N ASN A 518 -14.75 19.18 -23.00
CA ASN A 518 -15.21 17.96 -22.33
C ASN A 518 -16.59 18.11 -21.66
N ASN A 519 -16.93 19.31 -21.19
CA ASN A 519 -18.23 19.59 -20.57
C ASN A 519 -19.25 20.14 -21.57
N GLY A 520 -18.90 20.28 -22.85
CA GLY A 520 -19.80 20.75 -23.91
C GLY A 520 -20.20 22.23 -23.79
N VAL A 521 -19.36 23.04 -23.14
CA VAL A 521 -19.57 24.50 -23.03
C VAL A 521 -19.21 25.14 -24.37
N LYS A 522 -20.05 26.03 -24.90
CA LYS A 522 -19.72 26.79 -26.11
C LYS A 522 -18.73 27.91 -25.78
N ALA A 523 -17.92 28.31 -26.75
CA ALA A 523 -16.91 29.36 -26.56
C ALA A 523 -17.51 30.72 -26.11
N GLU A 524 -18.76 30.99 -26.49
CA GLU A 524 -19.50 32.21 -26.14
C GLU A 524 -20.19 32.14 -24.76
N GLU A 525 -20.22 30.97 -24.11
CA GLU A 525 -20.97 30.76 -22.87
C GLU A 525 -20.14 31.06 -21.61
N LEU A 526 -18.82 30.94 -21.67
CA LEU A 526 -17.93 31.03 -20.51
C LEU A 526 -16.62 31.75 -20.84
N GLU A 527 -16.30 32.75 -20.03
CA GLU A 527 -14.98 33.38 -20.01
C GLU A 527 -14.44 33.40 -18.58
N VAL A 528 -13.19 32.98 -18.41
CA VAL A 528 -12.52 32.94 -17.11
C VAL A 528 -11.31 33.86 -17.17
N GLN A 529 -11.28 34.86 -16.30
CA GLN A 529 -10.14 35.78 -16.23
C GLN A 529 -8.90 35.08 -15.65
N GLU A 530 -7.72 35.49 -16.12
CA GLU A 530 -6.44 34.96 -15.61
C GLU A 530 -6.30 35.15 -14.10
N GLN A 531 -6.72 36.30 -13.58
CA GLN A 531 -6.68 36.59 -12.15
C GLN A 531 -7.56 35.64 -11.33
N ALA A 532 -8.72 35.23 -11.88
CA ALA A 532 -9.57 34.24 -11.23
C ALA A 532 -8.88 32.87 -11.17
N VAL A 533 -8.17 32.46 -12.24
CA VAL A 533 -7.37 31.22 -12.24
C VAL A 533 -6.26 31.28 -11.21
N ARG A 534 -5.57 32.43 -11.08
CA ARG A 534 -4.54 32.66 -10.07
C ARG A 534 -5.10 32.50 -8.64
N ASP A 535 -6.29 33.02 -8.38
CA ASP A 535 -6.99 32.85 -7.11
C ASP A 535 -7.42 31.39 -6.84
N ILE A 536 -7.78 30.63 -7.88
CA ILE A 536 -8.02 29.17 -7.76
C ILE A 536 -6.73 28.47 -7.30
N VAL A 537 -5.59 28.81 -7.91
CA VAL A 537 -4.30 28.22 -7.55
C VAL A 537 -3.96 28.52 -6.09
N ARG A 538 -4.18 29.75 -5.62
CA ARG A 538 -3.83 30.19 -4.26
C ARG A 538 -4.76 29.69 -3.16
N TYR A 539 -6.08 29.75 -3.38
CA TYR A 539 -7.07 29.56 -2.30
C TYR A 539 -7.84 28.24 -2.37
N TYR A 540 -7.80 27.53 -3.51
CA TYR A 540 -8.61 26.34 -3.73
C TYR A 540 -7.80 25.08 -4.05
N THR A 541 -6.49 25.20 -4.27
CA THR A 541 -5.59 24.08 -4.57
C THR A 541 -4.33 24.10 -3.69
N ARG A 542 -3.86 22.93 -3.24
CA ARG A 542 -2.57 22.74 -2.56
C ARG A 542 -1.93 21.45 -3.09
N GLU A 543 -1.17 21.57 -4.18
CA GLU A 543 -0.51 20.45 -4.87
C GLU A 543 0.72 20.94 -5.65
N ALA A 544 1.62 20.03 -6.06
CA ALA A 544 2.74 20.36 -6.95
C ALA A 544 2.31 20.44 -8.43
N GLY A 545 1.39 19.57 -8.85
CA GLY A 545 0.86 19.48 -10.21
C GLY A 545 -0.35 20.38 -10.47
N VAL A 546 -1.15 20.02 -11.48
CA VAL A 546 -2.36 20.75 -11.90
C VAL A 546 -3.63 19.88 -11.88
N ARG A 547 -3.64 18.75 -11.16
CA ARG A 547 -4.76 17.80 -11.17
C ARG A 547 -5.97 18.34 -10.39
N ALA A 548 -5.76 18.91 -9.21
CA ALA A 548 -6.80 19.60 -8.47
C ALA A 548 -7.25 20.87 -9.21
N LEU A 549 -6.32 21.61 -9.82
CA LEU A 549 -6.66 22.77 -10.66
C LEU A 549 -7.61 22.40 -11.81
N GLU A 550 -7.31 21.33 -12.56
CA GLU A 550 -8.20 20.81 -13.61
C GLU A 550 -9.59 20.43 -13.05
N ARG A 551 -9.65 19.82 -11.85
CA ARG A 551 -10.93 19.48 -11.20
C ARG A 551 -11.76 20.71 -10.84
N GLU A 552 -11.15 21.77 -10.30
CA GLU A 552 -11.86 23.00 -9.94
C GLU A 552 -12.34 23.74 -11.21
N LEU A 553 -11.53 23.83 -12.27
CA LEU A 553 -11.96 24.38 -13.57
C LEU A 553 -13.14 23.59 -14.16
N SER A 554 -13.08 22.26 -14.06
CA SER A 554 -14.17 21.36 -14.48
C SER A 554 -15.46 21.61 -13.69
N LYS A 555 -15.38 21.92 -12.40
CA LYS A 555 -16.56 22.27 -11.58
C LYS A 555 -17.18 23.59 -12.01
N ILE A 556 -16.36 24.59 -12.34
CA ILE A 556 -16.83 25.88 -12.87
C ILE A 556 -17.62 25.63 -14.16
N CYS A 557 -17.04 24.90 -15.11
CA CYS A 557 -17.70 24.55 -16.38
C CYS A 557 -19.06 23.86 -16.12
N ARG A 558 -19.11 22.82 -15.26
CA ARG A 558 -20.36 22.13 -14.93
C ARG A 558 -21.41 23.04 -14.28
N LYS A 559 -21.00 23.96 -13.41
CA LYS A 559 -21.93 24.90 -12.76
C LYS A 559 -22.50 25.90 -13.77
N VAL A 560 -21.70 26.38 -14.70
CA VAL A 560 -22.14 27.27 -15.77
C VAL A 560 -23.14 26.57 -16.67
N VAL A 561 -22.85 25.35 -17.14
CA VAL A 561 -23.80 24.54 -17.93
C VAL A 561 -25.11 24.33 -17.20
N LYS A 562 -25.05 23.92 -15.91
CA LYS A 562 -26.24 23.75 -15.07
C LYS A 562 -27.01 25.06 -14.93
N GLY A 563 -26.32 26.18 -14.71
CA GLY A 563 -26.93 27.50 -14.54
C GLY A 563 -27.66 27.97 -15.79
N ILE A 564 -27.05 27.80 -16.97
CA ILE A 564 -27.64 28.14 -18.27
C ILE A 564 -28.85 27.24 -18.57
N GLN A 565 -28.73 25.92 -18.38
CA GLN A 565 -29.84 24.98 -18.63
C GLN A 565 -31.04 25.23 -17.70
N LEU A 566 -30.80 25.59 -16.44
CA LEU A 566 -31.85 25.95 -15.49
C LEU A 566 -32.35 27.39 -15.63
N LYS A 567 -31.87 28.14 -16.64
CA LYS A 567 -32.19 29.57 -16.88
C LYS A 567 -31.91 30.47 -15.67
N LYS A 568 -30.96 30.09 -14.81
CA LYS A 568 -30.50 30.88 -13.66
C LYS A 568 -29.34 31.81 -14.01
N MET A 569 -28.62 31.50 -15.09
CA MET A 569 -27.53 32.29 -15.63
C MET A 569 -27.77 32.53 -17.11
N GLN A 570 -27.40 33.72 -17.59
CA GLN A 570 -27.42 34.07 -19.02
C GLN A 570 -25.98 34.07 -19.54
N ALA A 571 -25.78 33.56 -20.76
CA ALA A 571 -24.51 33.68 -21.45
C ALA A 571 -24.28 35.14 -21.90
N GLN A 572 -23.06 35.68 -21.86
CA GLN A 572 -21.79 35.06 -21.47
C GLN A 572 -21.55 35.14 -19.96
N VAL A 573 -21.18 34.02 -19.32
CA VAL A 573 -20.85 34.01 -17.89
C VAL A 573 -19.37 34.34 -17.71
N LEU A 574 -19.09 35.52 -17.14
CA LEU A 574 -17.73 35.97 -16.81
C LEU A 574 -17.35 35.55 -15.39
N VAL A 575 -16.29 34.75 -15.24
CA VAL A 575 -15.75 34.33 -13.95
C VAL A 575 -14.58 35.24 -13.58
N THR A 576 -14.75 35.93 -12.45
CA THR A 576 -13.84 36.93 -11.88
C THR A 576 -13.40 36.48 -10.48
N PRO A 577 -12.36 37.09 -9.88
CA PRO A 577 -11.94 36.80 -8.51
C PRO A 577 -13.07 36.96 -7.48
N ASP A 578 -13.94 37.95 -7.66
CA ASP A 578 -14.99 38.31 -6.70
C ASP A 578 -16.14 37.30 -6.68
N ASN A 579 -16.55 36.82 -7.87
CA ASN A 579 -17.66 35.85 -7.99
C ASN A 579 -17.21 34.38 -7.90
N LEU A 580 -15.92 34.12 -7.73
CA LEU A 580 -15.36 32.76 -7.68
C LEU A 580 -16.01 31.89 -6.58
N ASN A 581 -16.40 32.52 -5.46
CA ASN A 581 -17.07 31.86 -4.35
C ASN A 581 -18.44 31.25 -4.73
N GLU A 582 -19.16 31.82 -5.69
CA GLU A 582 -20.45 31.28 -6.15
C GLU A 582 -20.27 29.93 -6.88
N PHE A 583 -19.12 29.78 -7.54
CA PHE A 583 -18.77 28.58 -8.27
C PHE A 583 -18.07 27.55 -7.38
N LEU A 584 -17.05 27.93 -6.62
CA LEU A 584 -16.21 26.98 -5.87
C LEU A 584 -16.56 26.87 -4.38
N GLY A 585 -17.43 27.74 -3.88
CA GLY A 585 -17.73 27.86 -2.45
C GLY A 585 -16.67 28.68 -1.72
N VAL A 586 -16.66 28.57 -0.39
CA VAL A 586 -15.69 29.26 0.47
C VAL A 586 -14.24 28.86 0.14
N ARG A 587 -13.31 29.80 0.36
CA ARG A 587 -11.87 29.56 0.23
C ARG A 587 -11.47 28.37 1.13
N LYS A 588 -10.70 27.43 0.58
CA LYS A 588 -10.29 26.20 1.29
C LYS A 588 -8.95 26.36 1.99
N PHE A 589 -8.08 27.21 1.45
CA PHE A 589 -6.73 27.44 1.94
C PHE A 589 -6.49 28.92 2.14
N ASP A 590 -5.70 29.24 3.15
CA ASP A 590 -5.17 30.58 3.38
C ASP A 590 -3.85 30.73 2.61
N TYR A 591 -3.65 31.89 1.98
CA TYR A 591 -2.43 32.23 1.25
C TYR A 591 -1.69 33.36 1.98
N GLY A 592 -0.36 33.27 2.08
CA GLY A 592 0.48 34.37 2.58
C GLY A 592 0.54 34.53 4.11
N ARG A 593 0.48 33.45 4.90
CA ARG A 593 0.82 33.52 6.34
C ARG A 593 2.30 33.27 6.59
N ALA A 594 3.16 34.20 6.15
CA ALA A 594 4.26 34.55 7.03
C ALA A 594 3.63 35.21 8.25
N GLU A 595 3.97 34.75 9.45
CA GLU A 595 3.56 35.39 10.70
C GLU A 595 3.93 36.88 10.63
N GLN A 596 2.92 37.76 10.55
CA GLN A 596 3.16 39.20 10.32
C GLN A 596 3.86 39.90 11.50
N LYS A 597 4.04 39.20 12.63
CA LYS A 597 4.67 39.72 13.84
C LYS A 597 5.79 38.79 14.30
N ASN A 598 6.91 39.37 14.70
CA ASN A 598 8.00 38.63 15.32
C ASN A 598 7.53 38.07 16.67
N GLN A 599 7.80 36.79 16.91
CA GLN A 599 7.39 36.10 18.13
C GLN A 599 8.58 35.44 18.82
N VAL A 600 8.48 35.27 20.14
CA VAL A 600 9.47 34.54 20.94
C VAL A 600 9.18 33.06 20.86
N GLY A 601 10.20 32.26 20.56
CA GLY A 601 10.12 30.80 20.50
C GLY A 601 9.46 30.26 19.23
N GLN A 602 9.10 31.10 18.26
CA GLN A 602 8.49 30.66 17.01
C GLN A 602 9.41 30.94 15.82
N VAL A 603 9.65 29.94 14.98
CA VAL A 603 10.57 30.04 13.83
C VAL A 603 9.92 29.46 12.59
N VAL A 604 10.07 30.14 11.45
CA VAL A 604 9.65 29.59 10.16
C VAL A 604 10.75 28.71 9.57
N GLY A 605 10.49 27.41 9.52
CA GLY A 605 11.31 26.41 8.85
C GLY A 605 10.77 26.04 7.46
N LEU A 606 11.63 25.52 6.59
CA LEU A 606 11.24 24.98 5.28
C LEU A 606 11.26 23.46 5.30
N ALA A 607 10.14 22.85 4.94
CA ALA A 607 10.02 21.41 4.80
C ALA A 607 9.89 20.99 3.35
N TRP A 608 10.32 19.76 3.08
CA TRP A 608 10.03 19.07 1.84
C TRP A 608 8.99 18.00 2.12
N THR A 609 7.89 18.03 1.38
CA THR A 609 6.84 17.00 1.42
C THR A 609 6.67 16.40 0.02
N GLU A 610 6.01 15.26 -0.07
CA GLU A 610 5.72 14.59 -1.36
C GLU A 610 4.87 15.46 -2.30
N VAL A 611 4.08 16.39 -1.75
CA VAL A 611 3.25 17.34 -2.52
C VAL A 611 3.98 18.66 -2.83
N GLY A 612 5.27 18.76 -2.49
CA GLY A 612 6.14 19.92 -2.71
C GLY A 612 6.71 20.50 -1.42
N GLY A 613 7.35 21.68 -1.52
CA GLY A 613 7.85 22.37 -0.33
C GLY A 613 6.71 22.99 0.47
N ASP A 614 6.91 23.10 1.79
CA ASP A 614 5.96 23.70 2.72
C ASP A 614 6.67 24.58 3.76
N LEU A 615 5.93 25.55 4.31
CA LEU A 615 6.37 26.31 5.48
C LEU A 615 5.95 25.55 6.74
N LEU A 616 6.88 25.35 7.66
CA LEU A 616 6.59 24.83 9.00
C LEU A 616 6.88 25.89 10.04
N THR A 617 5.96 26.12 10.97
CA THR A 617 6.20 26.95 12.14
C THR A 617 6.67 26.07 13.28
N ILE A 618 7.93 26.21 13.71
CA ILE A 618 8.46 25.48 14.87
C ILE A 618 8.25 26.35 16.09
N GLU A 619 7.57 25.83 17.10
CA GLU A 619 7.26 26.51 18.35
C GLU A 619 8.03 25.86 19.50
N ALA A 620 8.62 26.69 20.36
CA ALA A 620 9.32 26.30 21.56
C ALA A 620 8.77 27.10 22.74
N ALA A 621 8.20 26.40 23.71
CA ALA A 621 7.72 26.98 24.96
C ALA A 621 8.62 26.54 26.12
N VAL A 622 8.84 27.44 27.07
CA VAL A 622 9.68 27.20 28.25
C VAL A 622 8.80 27.37 29.49
N MET A 623 8.81 26.36 30.37
CA MET A 623 8.02 26.33 31.61
C MET A 623 8.89 25.94 32.80
N PRO A 624 8.57 26.35 34.05
CA PRO A 624 9.26 25.85 35.23
C PRO A 624 9.14 24.31 35.34
N GLY A 625 10.24 23.61 35.61
CA GLY A 625 10.29 22.14 35.52
C GLY A 625 11.60 21.52 35.99
N LYS A 626 11.92 20.32 35.48
CA LYS A 626 13.10 19.51 35.86
C LYS A 626 14.12 19.32 34.72
N GLY A 627 13.99 20.07 33.62
CA GLY A 627 14.89 19.95 32.46
C GLY A 627 14.43 18.93 31.41
N VAL A 628 13.15 18.56 31.43
CA VAL A 628 12.54 17.60 30.49
C VAL A 628 12.22 18.28 29.17
N ILE A 629 12.48 17.59 28.06
CA ILE A 629 12.13 18.07 26.71
C ILE A 629 10.98 17.25 26.16
N THR A 630 9.82 17.89 26.03
CA THR A 630 8.64 17.32 25.40
C THR A 630 8.62 17.68 23.92
N ARG A 631 8.35 16.69 23.08
CA ARG A 631 8.35 16.79 21.62
C ARG A 631 6.99 16.37 21.10
N THR A 632 6.32 17.24 20.35
CA THR A 632 4.96 16.99 19.82
C THR A 632 4.85 17.45 18.37
N GLY A 633 3.83 16.96 17.65
CA GLY A 633 3.65 17.27 16.22
C GLY A 633 3.82 16.09 15.27
N LEU A 634 3.84 14.86 15.81
CA LEU A 634 4.06 13.62 15.05
C LEU A 634 5.44 13.58 14.37
N LEU A 635 6.48 13.88 15.17
CA LEU A 635 7.88 13.87 14.74
C LEU A 635 8.39 12.43 14.61
N GLY A 636 9.06 12.12 13.50
CA GLY A 636 9.80 10.87 13.33
C GLY A 636 11.11 10.84 14.12
N ASP A 637 11.83 9.73 14.04
CA ASP A 637 12.99 9.49 14.91
C ASP A 637 14.19 10.37 14.55
N VAL A 638 14.43 10.64 13.26
CA VAL A 638 15.51 11.54 12.81
C VAL A 638 15.26 12.97 13.28
N MET A 639 14.00 13.40 13.25
CA MET A 639 13.63 14.73 13.74
C MET A 639 13.73 14.84 15.27
N LYS A 640 13.46 13.76 16.03
CA LYS A 640 13.69 13.73 17.50
C LYS A 640 15.17 13.82 17.84
N GLU A 641 16.04 13.17 17.07
CA GLU A 641 17.50 13.28 17.22
C GLU A 641 17.98 14.70 16.93
N SER A 642 17.41 15.35 15.92
CA SER A 642 17.72 16.76 15.58
C SER A 642 17.40 17.72 16.73
N VAL A 643 16.33 17.46 17.49
CA VAL A 643 16.01 18.23 18.71
C VAL A 643 17.09 18.07 19.78
N GLU A 644 17.62 16.86 19.97
CA GLU A 644 18.71 16.62 20.94
C GLU A 644 20.04 17.24 20.50
N ALA A 645 20.34 17.19 19.19
CA ALA A 645 21.51 17.87 18.64
C ALA A 645 21.41 19.39 18.85
N ALA A 646 20.25 19.98 18.54
CA ALA A 646 19.98 21.39 18.78
C ALA A 646 20.13 21.77 20.26
N ARG A 647 19.58 20.98 21.18
CA ARG A 647 19.76 21.17 22.63
C ARG A 647 21.23 21.18 23.02
N THR A 648 22.01 20.22 22.51
CA THR A 648 23.43 20.09 22.83
C THR A 648 24.22 21.29 22.33
N VAL A 649 23.94 21.77 21.11
CA VAL A 649 24.55 22.98 20.55
C VAL A 649 24.25 24.20 21.42
N VAL A 650 22.99 24.41 21.82
CA VAL A 650 22.60 25.54 22.68
C VAL A 650 23.26 25.47 24.05
N ARG A 651 23.28 24.28 24.68
CA ARG A 651 23.91 24.07 25.98
C ARG A 651 25.42 24.29 25.94
N SER A 652 26.10 23.82 24.89
CA SER A 652 27.54 24.03 24.71
C SER A 652 27.94 25.51 24.55
N ARG A 653 26.99 26.35 24.11
CA ARG A 653 27.17 27.79 23.86
C ARG A 653 26.42 28.68 24.85
N SER A 654 25.93 28.11 25.97
CA SER A 654 25.06 28.80 26.94
C SER A 654 25.65 30.14 27.39
N ARG A 655 26.95 30.14 27.73
CA ARG A 655 27.70 31.33 28.19
C ARG A 655 27.72 32.46 27.17
N MET A 656 28.03 32.14 25.91
CA MET A 656 28.06 33.13 24.82
C MET A 656 26.66 33.67 24.49
N LEU A 657 25.63 32.85 24.69
CA LEU A 657 24.24 33.19 24.39
C LEU A 657 23.52 33.88 25.56
N GLY A 658 24.18 34.12 26.69
CA GLY A 658 23.54 34.75 27.85
C GLY A 658 22.62 33.83 28.64
N ILE A 659 22.73 32.51 28.46
CA ILE A 659 21.84 31.51 29.07
C ILE A 659 22.54 30.91 30.29
N LYS A 660 21.94 31.05 31.47
CA LYS A 660 22.45 30.45 32.71
C LYS A 660 22.31 28.93 32.70
N ASP A 661 23.30 28.20 33.21
CA ASP A 661 23.32 26.74 33.19
C ASP A 661 22.17 26.12 34.00
N ASP A 662 21.69 26.81 35.05
CA ASP A 662 20.59 26.35 35.89
C ASP A 662 19.22 26.36 35.17
N LEU A 663 19.08 27.14 34.09
CA LEU A 663 17.87 27.16 33.26
C LEU A 663 17.62 25.82 32.58
N PHE A 664 18.67 25.05 32.27
CA PHE A 664 18.52 23.74 31.62
C PHE A 664 18.06 22.64 32.59
N GLU A 665 18.24 22.82 33.89
CA GLU A 665 17.83 21.86 34.94
C GLU A 665 16.51 22.25 35.59
N LYS A 666 16.20 23.55 35.69
CA LYS A 666 15.01 24.07 36.37
C LYS A 666 13.84 24.40 35.43
N ARG A 667 14.00 24.24 34.12
CA ARG A 667 12.94 24.54 33.15
C ARG A 667 12.74 23.39 32.17
N ASP A 668 11.48 23.03 31.97
CA ASP A 668 11.08 22.11 30.92
C ASP A 668 10.87 22.88 29.62
N ILE A 669 11.20 22.23 28.50
CA ILE A 669 11.08 22.81 27.16
C ILE A 669 10.15 21.95 26.33
N HIS A 670 9.15 22.56 25.71
CA HIS A 670 8.22 21.87 24.84
C HIS A 670 8.40 22.38 23.41
N ILE A 671 8.83 21.49 22.52
CA ILE A 671 8.87 21.75 21.08
C ILE A 671 7.62 21.18 20.43
N HIS A 672 6.91 22.05 19.73
CA HIS A 672 5.75 21.73 18.94
C HIS A 672 5.99 22.08 17.47
N VAL A 673 5.69 21.14 16.60
CA VAL A 673 5.58 21.39 15.15
C VAL A 673 4.11 21.15 14.78
N PRO A 674 3.33 22.21 14.47
CA PRO A 674 1.90 22.13 14.12
C PRO A 674 1.61 21.20 12.92
N ASP A 675 0.32 21.00 12.63
CA ASP A 675 -0.20 20.04 11.63
C ASP A 675 -0.01 18.57 12.00
N GLY A 676 -0.30 18.18 13.25
CA GLY A 676 -0.07 16.85 13.82
C GLY A 676 -0.69 15.64 13.08
N ALA A 677 -1.45 15.84 12.01
CA ALA A 677 -1.96 14.77 11.15
C ALA A 677 -0.96 14.28 10.10
N THR A 678 0.08 15.07 9.78
CA THR A 678 1.12 14.70 8.82
C THR A 678 2.40 14.31 9.55
N PRO A 679 2.96 13.11 9.31
CA PRO A 679 4.27 12.76 9.85
C PRO A 679 5.35 13.70 9.30
N LYS A 680 6.20 14.24 10.17
CA LYS A 680 7.37 15.02 9.75
C LYS A 680 8.62 14.30 10.20
N ASP A 681 9.47 13.95 9.24
CA ASP A 681 10.74 13.32 9.54
C ASP A 681 11.82 13.85 8.59
N GLY A 682 13.01 14.08 9.14
CA GLY A 682 14.15 14.61 8.41
C GLY A 682 14.98 15.63 9.21
N PRO A 683 16.30 15.69 9.01
CA PRO A 683 17.20 16.48 9.84
C PRO A 683 17.26 17.97 9.47
N SER A 684 16.68 18.34 8.32
CA SER A 684 16.82 19.67 7.72
C SER A 684 16.16 20.85 8.47
N ALA A 685 15.55 20.58 9.63
CA ALA A 685 14.98 21.57 10.54
C ALA A 685 15.91 21.90 11.74
N GLY A 686 17.11 21.31 11.81
CA GLY A 686 18.06 21.49 12.91
C GLY A 686 18.36 22.96 13.23
N ALA A 687 18.71 23.76 12.22
CA ALA A 687 18.99 25.19 12.40
C ALA A 687 17.76 25.98 12.93
N ALA A 688 16.56 25.65 12.45
CA ALA A 688 15.32 26.28 12.88
C ALA A 688 14.98 25.92 14.34
N MET A 689 15.15 24.65 14.72
CA MET A 689 14.95 24.18 16.10
C MET A 689 15.95 24.84 17.06
N THR A 690 17.22 24.93 16.68
CA THR A 690 18.24 25.61 17.48
C THR A 690 17.88 27.08 17.70
N THR A 691 17.42 27.77 16.65
CA THR A 691 16.97 29.17 16.76
C THR A 691 15.75 29.30 17.68
N ALA A 692 14.79 28.36 17.62
CA ALA A 692 13.62 28.35 18.49
C ALA A 692 14.02 28.16 19.97
N PHE A 693 14.95 27.24 20.25
CA PHE A 693 15.52 27.06 21.59
C PHE A 693 16.18 28.33 22.13
N VAL A 694 17.06 28.96 21.33
CA VAL A 694 17.75 30.19 21.75
C VAL A 694 16.74 31.30 22.01
N SER A 695 15.78 31.49 21.10
CA SER A 695 14.73 32.50 21.25
C SER A 695 13.91 32.29 22.53
N ALA A 696 13.45 31.06 22.78
CA ALA A 696 12.62 30.75 23.95
C ALA A 696 13.37 30.89 25.28
N LEU A 697 14.67 30.58 25.32
CA LEU A 697 15.50 30.70 26.52
C LEU A 697 15.99 32.13 26.80
N THR A 698 16.26 32.90 25.75
CA THR A 698 16.76 34.30 25.86
C THR A 698 15.63 35.34 25.89
N GLY A 699 14.41 34.96 25.50
CA GLY A 699 13.28 35.88 25.36
C GLY A 699 13.44 36.86 24.18
N ILE A 700 14.26 36.53 23.19
CA ILE A 700 14.51 37.37 22.02
C ILE A 700 13.58 36.94 20.88
N PRO A 701 12.75 37.83 20.31
CA PRO A 701 11.89 37.49 19.18
C PRO A 701 12.68 37.09 17.92
N VAL A 702 12.13 36.14 17.17
CA VAL A 702 12.63 35.74 15.86
C VAL A 702 11.85 36.49 14.79
N ARG A 703 12.56 36.90 13.74
CA ARG A 703 11.98 37.58 12.59
C ARG A 703 11.01 36.68 11.82
N GLY A 704 9.75 37.12 11.68
CA GLY A 704 8.71 36.38 10.96
C GLY A 704 8.88 36.38 9.43
N ASP A 705 9.72 37.27 8.89
CA ASP A 705 10.02 37.39 7.45
C ASP A 705 11.24 36.57 6.99
N VAL A 706 11.84 35.78 7.90
CA VAL A 706 13.01 34.93 7.66
C VAL A 706 12.60 33.46 7.76
N ALA A 707 12.84 32.68 6.69
CA ALA A 707 12.76 31.23 6.74
C ALA A 707 14.15 30.59 6.69
N MET A 708 14.31 29.41 7.28
CA MET A 708 15.59 28.72 7.29
C MET A 708 15.47 27.21 7.11
N THR A 709 16.52 26.60 6.58
CA THR A 709 16.66 25.15 6.48
C THR A 709 18.13 24.77 6.56
N GLY A 710 18.41 23.63 7.17
CA GLY A 710 19.77 23.16 7.39
C GLY A 710 19.79 22.11 8.50
N GLU A 711 20.51 21.03 8.25
CA GLU A 711 20.85 20.09 9.31
C GLU A 711 21.91 20.71 10.21
N ILE A 712 21.92 20.35 11.50
CA ILE A 712 22.87 20.88 12.47
C ILE A 712 23.69 19.76 13.10
N THR A 713 25.01 19.94 13.12
CA THR A 713 25.91 19.03 13.83
C THR A 713 26.06 19.45 15.29
N LEU A 714 26.56 18.55 16.16
CA LEU A 714 26.87 18.89 17.55
C LEU A 714 27.88 20.04 17.70
N ARG A 715 28.68 20.30 16.65
CA ARG A 715 29.63 21.42 16.61
C ARG A 715 28.97 22.74 16.22
N GLY A 716 27.70 22.76 15.82
CA GLY A 716 26.98 23.95 15.36
C GLY A 716 27.26 24.33 13.90
N GLU A 717 27.79 23.40 13.10
CA GLU A 717 27.91 23.55 11.64
C GLU A 717 26.58 23.20 10.98
N VAL A 718 26.19 23.99 9.96
CA VAL A 718 24.97 23.84 9.17
C VAL A 718 25.32 23.13 7.87
N THR A 719 24.84 21.89 7.71
CA THR A 719 25.22 21.00 6.60
C THR A 719 24.16 20.94 5.49
N GLY A 720 24.58 20.45 4.32
CA GLY A 720 23.76 20.41 3.12
C GLY A 720 22.45 19.65 3.25
N ILE A 721 21.44 20.11 2.50
CA ILE A 721 20.09 19.56 2.48
C ILE A 721 19.63 19.20 1.07
N GLY A 722 18.61 18.34 0.97
CA GLY A 722 17.90 18.06 -0.28
C GLY A 722 16.68 18.97 -0.52
N GLY A 723 16.23 19.03 -1.77
CA GLY A 723 14.95 19.65 -2.14
C GLY A 723 14.93 21.19 -2.06
N LEU A 724 16.08 21.84 -2.30
CA LEU A 724 16.21 23.29 -2.17
C LEU A 724 15.22 24.06 -3.06
N LYS A 725 15.03 23.62 -4.31
CA LYS A 725 14.10 24.25 -5.26
C LYS A 725 12.68 24.29 -4.71
N GLU A 726 12.16 23.16 -4.23
CA GLU A 726 10.82 23.06 -3.68
C GLU A 726 10.66 23.90 -2.40
N LYS A 727 11.67 23.92 -1.53
CA LYS A 727 11.70 24.71 -0.30
C LYS A 727 11.66 26.22 -0.58
N LEU A 728 12.44 26.71 -1.54
CA LEU A 728 12.43 28.12 -1.93
C LEU A 728 11.13 28.54 -2.61
N LEU A 729 10.54 27.66 -3.44
CA LEU A 729 9.21 27.91 -4.00
C LEU A 729 8.15 28.01 -2.89
N ALA A 730 8.28 27.22 -1.82
CA ALA A 730 7.41 27.34 -0.66
C ALA A 730 7.60 28.67 0.09
N ALA A 731 8.85 29.09 0.29
CA ALA A 731 9.17 30.39 0.89
C ALA A 731 8.57 31.56 0.12
N LEU A 732 8.75 31.58 -1.21
CA LEU A 732 8.20 32.62 -2.09
C LEU A 732 6.66 32.66 -2.03
N ARG A 733 6.00 31.50 -2.11
CA ARG A 733 4.52 31.41 -1.98
C ARG A 733 4.03 31.83 -0.59
N GLY A 734 4.82 31.55 0.43
CA GLY A 734 4.52 31.93 1.81
C GLY A 734 4.71 33.43 2.09
N GLY A 735 5.26 34.19 1.14
CA GLY A 735 5.53 35.62 1.30
C GLY A 735 6.76 35.91 2.16
N ILE A 736 7.66 34.94 2.34
CA ILE A 736 8.94 35.12 3.03
C ILE A 736 9.86 35.97 2.16
N LYS A 737 10.63 36.87 2.76
CA LYS A 737 11.59 37.72 2.03
C LYS A 737 13.00 37.17 2.07
N THR A 738 13.42 36.68 3.24
CA THR A 738 14.80 36.24 3.47
C THR A 738 14.82 34.73 3.70
N VAL A 739 15.72 34.00 3.03
CA VAL A 739 15.90 32.56 3.23
C VAL A 739 17.35 32.23 3.55
N LEU A 740 17.56 31.54 4.67
CA LEU A 740 18.86 31.03 5.08
C LEU A 740 19.04 29.58 4.60
N ILE A 741 20.13 29.33 3.87
CA ILE A 741 20.44 28.02 3.28
C ILE A 741 21.86 27.59 3.66
N PRO A 742 22.18 26.28 3.69
CA PRO A 742 23.55 25.84 3.93
C PRO A 742 24.51 26.29 2.81
N GLU A 743 25.75 26.62 3.16
CA GLU A 743 26.78 27.05 2.20
C GLU A 743 27.03 26.00 1.09
N GLU A 744 26.98 24.71 1.43
CA GLU A 744 27.15 23.60 0.48
C GLU A 744 26.09 23.58 -0.64
N ASN A 745 24.90 24.13 -0.36
CA ASN A 745 23.79 24.19 -1.31
C ASN A 745 23.84 25.42 -2.23
N ALA A 746 24.83 26.31 -2.07
CA ALA A 746 24.98 27.46 -2.96
C ALA A 746 25.16 27.05 -4.44
N LYS A 747 25.75 25.88 -4.69
CA LYS A 747 25.87 25.29 -6.05
C LYS A 747 24.51 24.99 -6.69
N ASP A 748 23.53 24.59 -5.89
CA ASP A 748 22.19 24.19 -6.36
C ASP A 748 21.36 25.41 -6.78
N LEU A 749 21.80 26.63 -6.42
CA LEU A 749 21.20 27.88 -6.89
C LEU A 749 21.21 27.99 -8.40
N GLN A 750 22.14 27.37 -9.12
CA GLN A 750 22.16 27.39 -10.59
C GLN A 750 20.90 26.76 -11.20
N GLU A 751 20.28 25.81 -10.51
CA GLU A 751 19.07 25.12 -11.00
C GLU A 751 17.77 25.85 -10.71
N ILE A 752 17.83 26.93 -9.92
CA ILE A 752 16.67 27.67 -9.46
C ILE A 752 16.31 28.77 -10.48
N PRO A 753 15.03 28.90 -10.87
CA PRO A 753 14.64 29.88 -11.88
C PRO A 753 14.82 31.33 -11.40
N GLU A 754 15.03 32.25 -12.32
CA GLU A 754 15.35 33.66 -12.01
C GLU A 754 14.24 34.38 -11.24
N ASN A 755 12.97 34.06 -11.49
CA ASN A 755 11.85 34.64 -10.76
C ASN A 755 11.92 34.37 -9.24
N VAL A 756 12.41 33.19 -8.83
CA VAL A 756 12.60 32.84 -7.41
C VAL A 756 13.80 33.57 -6.82
N LYS A 757 14.90 33.65 -7.57
CA LYS A 757 16.12 34.36 -7.14
C LYS A 757 15.89 35.85 -6.97
N ASN A 758 15.09 36.46 -7.84
CA ASN A 758 14.77 37.88 -7.77
C ASN A 758 13.72 38.19 -6.69
N GLY A 759 12.89 37.19 -6.32
CA GLY A 759 11.85 37.34 -5.32
C GLY A 759 12.28 37.10 -3.87
N LEU A 760 13.46 36.49 -3.65
CA LEU A 760 13.96 36.10 -2.33
C LEU A 760 15.41 36.58 -2.12
N GLU A 761 15.70 37.10 -0.93
CA GLU A 761 17.06 37.31 -0.47
C GLU A 761 17.61 36.00 0.12
N ILE A 762 18.46 35.30 -0.65
CA ILE A 762 19.00 34.00 -0.27
C ILE A 762 20.40 34.18 0.31
N ILE A 763 20.59 33.77 1.58
CA ILE A 763 21.86 33.93 2.30
C ILE A 763 22.44 32.56 2.64
N PRO A 764 23.58 32.17 2.04
CA PRO A 764 24.31 30.96 2.41
C PRO A 764 24.97 31.11 3.79
N VAL A 765 24.81 30.11 4.65
CA VAL A 765 25.35 30.07 6.01
C VAL A 765 26.07 28.76 6.28
N LYS A 766 27.15 28.81 7.08
CA LYS A 766 27.92 27.64 7.51
C LYS A 766 27.79 27.35 9.00
N TRP A 767 27.66 28.38 9.81
CA TRP A 767 27.65 28.27 11.26
C TRP A 767 26.32 28.76 11.83
N ILE A 768 25.85 28.10 12.89
CA ILE A 768 24.62 28.48 13.57
C ILE A 768 24.67 29.93 14.11
N ASP A 769 25.85 30.43 14.46
CA ASP A 769 26.05 31.80 14.89
C ASP A 769 25.64 32.83 13.81
N GLN A 770 25.86 32.50 12.52
CA GLN A 770 25.40 33.33 11.40
C GLN A 770 23.88 33.30 11.26
N VAL A 771 23.26 32.13 11.48
CA VAL A 771 21.80 31.98 11.48
C VAL A 771 21.17 32.83 12.57
N LEU A 772 21.64 32.71 13.81
CA LEU A 772 21.15 33.48 14.94
C LEU A 772 21.34 34.99 14.72
N LYS A 773 22.44 35.39 14.07
CA LYS A 773 22.71 36.80 13.76
C LYS A 773 21.66 37.42 12.85
N ILE A 774 21.17 36.67 11.88
CA ILE A 774 20.22 37.17 10.86
C ILE A 774 18.77 36.97 11.32
N ALA A 775 18.49 35.87 12.03
CA ALA A 775 17.14 35.47 12.40
C ALA A 775 16.59 36.18 13.66
N LEU A 776 17.44 36.50 14.64
CA LEU A 776 17.01 37.17 15.87
C LEU A 776 16.93 38.69 15.68
N GLU A 777 15.95 39.33 16.32
CA GLU A 777 15.78 40.79 16.25
C GLU A 777 16.93 41.57 16.92
N ARG A 778 17.53 40.98 17.97
CA ARG A 778 18.70 41.51 18.68
C ARG A 778 19.67 40.39 19.02
N GLN A 779 20.95 40.73 19.19
CA GLN A 779 21.95 39.74 19.59
C GLN A 779 21.80 39.38 21.07
N PRO A 780 21.98 38.09 21.43
CA PRO A 780 22.12 37.69 22.82
C PRO A 780 23.34 38.37 23.47
N VAL A 781 23.22 38.75 24.74
CA VAL A 781 24.31 39.35 25.51
C VAL A 781 25.02 38.23 26.29
N PRO A 782 26.34 38.02 26.11
CA PRO A 782 27.08 37.01 26.86
C PRO A 782 26.99 37.23 28.38
N LEU A 783 27.03 36.14 29.16
CA LEU A 783 27.11 36.24 30.62
C LEU A 783 28.42 36.89 31.06
N THR A 784 28.35 37.76 32.07
CA THR A 784 29.53 38.41 32.66
C THR A 784 30.25 37.47 33.65
N ASP A 785 31.55 37.67 33.88
CA ASP A 785 32.36 36.83 34.78
C ASP A 785 31.82 36.78 36.23
N GLU A 786 31.14 37.85 36.69
CA GLU A 786 30.48 37.89 38.01
C GLU A 786 29.25 36.98 38.08
N GLU A 787 28.47 36.87 37.01
CA GLU A 787 27.29 35.99 36.95
C GLU A 787 27.65 34.51 36.85
N LEU A 788 28.84 34.20 36.35
CA LEU A 788 29.40 32.84 36.32
C LEU A 788 29.82 32.35 37.72
N LEU A 789 30.27 33.26 38.60
CA LEU A 789 30.68 32.93 39.97
C LEU A 789 29.49 32.61 40.89
N VAL A 790 28.34 33.26 40.68
CA VAL A 790 27.12 33.02 41.49
C VAL A 790 26.51 31.65 41.19
N ALA A 791 26.70 31.09 39.99
CA ALA A 791 26.21 29.76 39.61
C ALA A 791 27.07 28.60 40.19
N ALA A 792 28.31 28.88 40.62
CA ALA A 792 29.28 27.85 41.04
C ALA A 792 29.29 27.55 42.55
N VAL A 793 28.52 28.27 43.38
CA VAL A 793 28.47 28.02 44.83
C VAL A 793 27.26 27.15 45.18
N PRO A 794 27.44 25.86 45.54
CA PRO A 794 26.33 25.08 46.09
C PRO A 794 26.00 25.60 47.49
N ALA A 795 24.72 25.87 47.74
CA ALA A 795 24.23 26.25 49.06
C ALA A 795 24.53 25.13 50.07
N VAL A 796 25.48 25.38 50.97
CA VAL A 796 25.77 24.50 52.10
C VAL A 796 24.55 24.53 53.03
N ALA A 797 23.86 23.39 53.12
CA ALA A 797 22.71 23.22 53.99
C ALA A 797 23.13 23.40 55.46
N ALA A 798 22.43 24.30 56.17
CA ALA A 798 22.54 24.45 57.61
C ALA A 798 22.09 23.15 58.31
N VAL A 799 23.00 22.53 59.04
CA VAL A 799 22.73 21.36 59.88
C VAL A 799 21.98 21.84 61.12
N ALA A 800 20.72 21.44 61.25
CA ALA A 800 19.95 21.64 62.48
C ALA A 800 20.34 20.57 63.52
N GLU A 801 20.89 21.00 64.66
CA GLU A 801 21.09 20.17 65.84
C GLU A 801 19.73 19.68 66.37
N VAL A 802 19.57 18.35 66.51
CA VAL A 802 18.42 17.74 67.17
C VAL A 802 18.88 17.18 68.52
N THR A 803 18.51 17.85 69.60
CA THR A 803 18.71 17.39 70.98
C THR A 803 17.49 16.59 71.50
N GLY A 804 17.64 15.27 71.56
CA GLY A 804 17.10 14.34 72.58
C GLY A 804 15.59 13.99 72.62
N PRO A 805 15.16 13.08 73.53
CA PRO A 805 15.91 12.06 74.26
C PRO A 805 15.33 10.63 74.16
N VAL A 806 16.17 9.67 74.51
CA VAL A 806 15.87 8.23 74.70
C VAL A 806 14.94 8.01 75.89
N LYS A 807 13.97 7.07 75.77
CA LYS A 807 13.53 6.20 76.88
C LYS A 807 12.74 4.97 76.39
N HIS A 808 13.33 3.81 76.72
CA HIS A 808 12.84 2.42 76.86
C HIS A 808 11.82 1.83 75.89
#